data_AF-A0A928SYN2-F1
#
_entry.id   AF-A0A928SYN2-F1
#
_cell.length_a   1.000
_cell.length_b   1.000
_cell.length_c   1.000
_cell.angle_alpha   90.00
_cell.angle_beta   90.00
_cell.angle_gamma   90.00
#
_symmetry.space_group_name_H-M   'P 1'
#
loop_
_entity.id
_entity.type
_entity.pdbx_description
1 polymer ?
#
loop_
_entity_poly.entity_id
_entity_poly.type
_entity_poly.pdbx_seq_one_letter_code
_entity_poly.pdbx_strand_id
1 'polypeptide(L)'
;MRRVRVGLGVLGFCATLAAAPDAEAFTTRFHIKLANDVRKALIQNGGTAIPLRFGSYAVTLKAEDADAITNYPLEFRAGAVGPDNMAFPGMTDPSHAVGQRPYEQCELLYAEALLPAERAYALGCFLHGSTDAIAHHYVNYMTGETFTLAPVSNNRQQSWSNVVRHIIAENMVQSAAFELSPESFSSAELGHTIPKSFVERAYFDEQSPLWKVMGATALAKFESAKSANPGSLLTILIPKAKLATAESLVLAPRYLRFLDDERKGVRTLIEKSIADLQNKSTADGATLGVGPGSDGKLGTSDDTTACSSSCASLYGKYKVYVALLAPRYDAANNPLPPAFDKISDKLHDDLFEFMPAYLAVVENLSNKLNTPLTAGSDGMTIDKAEVATLFQPLNQWADDLTTIDYQTLTAAVIPQWLQDLQNALQVVGVNISIPNLIAALLDPVVTPIKDAIKQYVIDEATVYVEDLVGEYKAQFATVKSEYQQRLAQAAPAGQSGTFLDQLFDSGLYGHSFNIAATAIADHRVVLPATPDPLLGPASFDASHTPSWMQAGVCEYLRQAIFPLGLEVSGLMSLWKSGAIIPAVVNEDSPLECHDGSLAAFTPNPSAGVCKLTDLESLIQDAAHRGTVSRAHPPLPGTPEVACIGLQIQGLPDPPPGIGGAGGSTGSGGSGGSAAGSGVPSTGPSGSGDAGGCGCRAPGPARDLHPELALLALAAALGARRRRLRRAAPLTALLLLTGCGADGGVGGEGGSGAGGAGGAGGSFGGSGGTPGGAGGALGGSAGVGSGGIAGTGGAGATGGGGGSGGSAGNPAAELLAALGQSVWHGKQTRAGKERAYEVEFDALNLFWAETRNPYGPARQRKLRIMQVQSDGKTVNTTITVPAGWPSDTDNGKKENFGVELLPGPPKQLRITQGSSIEVFDEGPWPPPTTGLTAIVRAFSSTGPMANAYCESSSLTAPNRAVIWEFARGKSSEATLGEDIVAGAPLTKWTDPTGLNQFAITNVPGFDTLGGTLLSDQFNFIVLYLGTVNHPAGSIALREKDDAVGDGLWAWLGPKVGSANSNDVFLEVHGHATPDLTADAPSAIFPAQDLPIEAMILRCNDALVDRDLEVSQGGAGFQAMGASLTKPKIDATLFPPAL
;
A
#
# COMPACT_ATOMS: atom_id res chain seq x y z
N MET A 1 -34.88 2.91 39.36
CA MET A 1 -33.71 3.83 39.42
C MET A 1 -33.47 4.42 38.04
N ARG A 2 -32.38 5.15 37.79
CA ARG A 2 -32.18 5.96 36.56
C ARG A 2 -32.20 5.09 35.28
N ARG A 3 -33.04 5.46 34.30
CA ARG A 3 -32.89 5.02 32.90
C ARG A 3 -31.86 5.94 32.23
N VAL A 4 -30.87 5.38 31.55
CA VAL A 4 -29.97 6.14 30.68
C VAL A 4 -30.71 6.46 29.37
N ARG A 5 -30.69 7.72 28.95
CA ARG A 5 -31.06 8.14 27.59
C ARG A 5 -29.78 8.47 26.84
N VAL A 6 -29.41 7.64 25.87
CA VAL A 6 -28.51 8.00 24.77
C VAL A 6 -29.24 7.57 23.51
N GLY A 7 -29.60 8.53 22.66
CA GLY A 7 -30.50 8.33 21.53
C GLY A 7 -31.25 9.63 21.21
N LEU A 8 -31.30 9.96 19.91
CA LEU A 8 -31.62 11.29 19.34
C LEU A 8 -30.61 12.37 19.75
N GLY A 9 -29.57 12.55 18.93
CA GLY A 9 -28.61 13.65 19.05
C GLY A 9 -27.70 13.89 17.83
N VAL A 10 -27.93 13.22 16.69
CA VAL A 10 -26.98 13.16 15.56
C VAL A 10 -27.46 13.94 14.31
N LEU A 11 -28.78 13.95 14.03
CA LEU A 11 -29.36 14.52 12.80
C LEU A 11 -29.52 16.06 12.81
N GLY A 12 -28.50 16.81 13.25
CA GLY A 12 -28.67 18.25 13.48
C GLY A 12 -27.43 19.14 13.48
N PHE A 13 -26.24 18.65 13.07
CA PHE A 13 -25.01 19.45 13.11
C PHE A 13 -24.08 19.35 11.88
N CYS A 14 -24.49 18.61 10.83
CA CYS A 14 -23.64 18.32 9.67
C CYS A 14 -23.62 19.43 8.58
N ALA A 15 -23.75 20.70 8.95
CA ALA A 15 -24.01 21.80 8.00
C ALA A 15 -23.02 22.98 8.03
N THR A 16 -22.07 23.01 8.97
CA THR A 16 -21.15 24.17 9.17
C THR A 16 -19.75 23.78 9.66
N LEU A 17 -19.14 22.76 9.04
CA LEU A 17 -17.71 22.42 9.19
C LEU A 17 -17.17 21.82 7.88
N ALA A 18 -17.36 22.53 6.76
CA ALA A 18 -16.52 22.28 5.61
C ALA A 18 -15.12 22.86 5.91
N ALA A 19 -14.07 22.05 5.76
CA ALA A 19 -12.72 22.59 5.60
C ALA A 19 -12.67 23.45 4.32
N ALA A 20 -11.71 24.36 4.22
CA ALA A 20 -11.46 25.01 2.95
C ALA A 20 -10.96 23.94 1.94
N PRO A 21 -11.31 24.03 0.65
CA PRO A 21 -10.68 23.22 -0.37
C PRO A 21 -9.25 23.73 -0.59
N ASP A 22 -8.33 23.26 0.25
CA ASP A 22 -6.90 23.25 -0.02
C ASP A 22 -6.68 22.47 -1.33
N ALA A 23 -6.03 23.09 -2.32
CA ALA A 23 -6.16 22.66 -3.70
C ALA A 23 -4.95 23.06 -4.56
N GLU A 24 -4.48 22.13 -5.40
CA GLU A 24 -3.08 22.05 -5.87
C GLU A 24 -2.95 21.42 -7.30
N ALA A 25 -1.81 21.64 -8.00
CA ALA A 25 -1.68 21.63 -9.48
C ALA A 25 -0.93 20.44 -10.13
N PHE A 26 -0.66 20.44 -11.46
CA PHE A 26 -0.24 19.24 -12.22
C PHE A 26 0.35 19.50 -13.64
N THR A 27 1.66 19.24 -13.87
CA THR A 27 2.18 18.71 -15.17
C THR A 27 3.35 17.70 -15.05
N THR A 28 3.14 16.68 -14.21
CA THR A 28 3.99 15.48 -14.02
C THR A 28 4.85 15.02 -15.22
N ARG A 29 4.30 15.03 -16.44
CA ARG A 29 5.00 14.60 -17.68
C ARG A 29 6.25 15.41 -18.00
N PHE A 30 6.32 16.69 -17.65
CA PHE A 30 7.47 17.54 -17.97
C PHE A 30 8.70 17.19 -17.11
N HIS A 31 8.50 16.81 -15.86
CA HIS A 31 9.55 16.26 -14.99
C HIS A 31 10.05 14.90 -15.53
N ILE A 32 9.16 14.03 -16.01
CA ILE A 32 9.57 12.79 -16.70
C ILE A 32 10.40 13.11 -17.95
N LYS A 33 10.03 14.14 -18.73
CA LYS A 33 10.83 14.60 -19.88
C LYS A 33 12.21 15.10 -19.45
N LEU A 34 12.31 15.89 -18.38
CA LEU A 34 13.58 16.35 -17.82
C LEU A 34 14.43 15.21 -17.26
N ALA A 35 13.84 14.25 -16.55
CA ALA A 35 14.53 13.03 -16.08
C ALA A 35 15.09 12.21 -17.25
N ASN A 36 14.30 12.04 -18.32
CA ASN A 36 14.78 11.41 -19.55
C ASN A 36 15.94 12.19 -20.19
N ASP A 37 15.90 13.52 -20.23
CA ASP A 37 16.99 14.34 -20.78
C ASP A 37 18.27 14.29 -19.93
N VAL A 38 18.15 14.38 -18.60
CA VAL A 38 19.24 14.26 -17.61
C VAL A 38 19.91 12.89 -17.75
N ARG A 39 19.13 11.82 -17.81
CA ARG A 39 19.62 10.44 -18.05
C ARG A 39 20.27 10.29 -19.43
N LYS A 40 19.70 10.87 -20.49
CA LYS A 40 20.28 10.85 -21.85
C LYS A 40 21.64 11.55 -21.86
N ALA A 41 21.77 12.69 -21.20
CA ALA A 41 23.03 13.43 -21.08
C ALA A 41 24.10 12.63 -20.32
N LEU A 42 23.72 11.99 -19.20
CA LEU A 42 24.61 11.11 -18.43
C LEU A 42 25.16 9.95 -19.28
N ILE A 43 24.28 9.25 -20.01
CA ILE A 43 24.65 8.13 -20.89
C ILE A 43 25.55 8.59 -22.04
N GLN A 44 25.23 9.72 -22.66
CA GLN A 44 26.04 10.31 -23.75
C GLN A 44 27.46 10.71 -23.30
N ASN A 45 27.66 10.97 -22.01
CA ASN A 45 28.95 11.30 -21.40
C ASN A 45 29.51 10.12 -20.59
N GLY A 46 29.26 8.90 -21.07
CA GLY A 46 29.91 7.67 -20.57
C GLY A 46 29.48 7.23 -19.17
N GLY A 47 28.31 7.68 -18.69
CA GLY A 47 27.76 7.27 -17.40
C GLY A 47 28.43 7.90 -16.18
N THR A 48 29.19 9.00 -16.34
CA THR A 48 29.95 9.61 -15.23
C THR A 48 29.66 11.08 -14.97
N ALA A 49 29.30 11.86 -15.98
CA ALA A 49 29.08 13.29 -15.84
C ALA A 49 27.87 13.80 -16.66
N ILE A 50 27.32 14.94 -16.27
CA ILE A 50 26.22 15.63 -16.96
C ILE A 50 26.66 17.07 -17.30
N PRO A 51 26.85 17.41 -18.58
CA PRO A 51 27.14 18.77 -19.03
C PRO A 51 25.98 19.72 -18.75
N LEU A 52 26.27 20.88 -18.16
CA LEU A 52 25.28 21.91 -17.89
C LEU A 52 24.93 22.71 -19.16
N ARG A 53 23.68 23.14 -19.27
CA ARG A 53 23.17 24.01 -20.33
C ARG A 53 23.80 25.40 -20.22
N PHE A 54 24.05 25.99 -21.39
CA PHE A 54 24.51 27.38 -21.56
C PHE A 54 25.88 27.72 -20.94
N GLY A 55 26.68 26.70 -20.58
CA GLY A 55 28.02 26.87 -20.03
C GLY A 55 29.01 25.81 -20.51
N SER A 56 30.20 25.77 -19.88
CA SER A 56 31.25 24.77 -20.14
C SER A 56 31.49 23.80 -18.98
N TYR A 57 30.60 23.81 -17.98
CA TYR A 57 30.69 22.98 -16.78
C TYR A 57 29.97 21.64 -16.98
N ALA A 58 30.41 20.61 -16.25
CA ALA A 58 29.76 19.31 -16.23
C ALA A 58 29.90 18.70 -14.85
N VAL A 59 28.78 18.39 -14.19
CA VAL A 59 28.78 17.82 -12.84
C VAL A 59 29.09 16.32 -12.91
N THR A 60 29.95 15.82 -12.03
CA THR A 60 30.27 14.38 -11.93
C THR A 60 29.40 13.72 -10.88
N LEU A 61 28.84 12.55 -11.17
CA LEU A 61 27.99 11.78 -10.26
C LEU A 61 28.80 10.69 -9.54
N LYS A 62 28.31 10.23 -8.37
CA LYS A 62 28.82 8.99 -7.77
C LYS A 62 28.42 7.82 -8.69
N ALA A 63 29.27 6.80 -8.82
CA ALA A 63 28.97 5.63 -9.66
C ALA A 63 27.63 4.97 -9.27
N GLU A 64 27.39 4.79 -7.98
CA GLU A 64 26.15 4.26 -7.40
C GLU A 64 24.88 5.08 -7.72
N ASP A 65 24.99 6.39 -7.94
CA ASP A 65 23.86 7.25 -8.34
C ASP A 65 23.66 7.24 -9.86
N ALA A 66 24.77 7.21 -10.60
CA ALA A 66 24.75 7.09 -12.05
C ALA A 66 24.15 5.74 -12.48
N ASP A 67 24.59 4.63 -11.89
CA ASP A 67 24.07 3.29 -12.14
C ASP A 67 22.58 3.18 -11.77
N ALA A 68 22.14 3.80 -10.67
CA ALA A 68 20.72 3.86 -10.33
C ALA A 68 19.91 4.56 -11.45
N ILE A 69 20.34 5.73 -11.91
CA ILE A 69 19.68 6.50 -12.96
C ILE A 69 19.75 5.80 -14.34
N THR A 70 20.86 5.15 -14.70
CA THR A 70 20.97 4.47 -16.00
C THR A 70 20.19 3.16 -16.01
N ASN A 71 20.21 2.39 -14.92
CA ASN A 71 19.75 1.00 -14.92
C ASN A 71 18.30 0.85 -14.43
N TYR A 72 17.78 1.79 -13.64
CA TYR A 72 16.41 1.81 -13.08
C TYR A 72 15.62 3.05 -13.54
N PRO A 73 15.41 3.21 -14.87
CA PRO A 73 14.79 4.41 -15.43
C PRO A 73 13.32 4.56 -15.06
N LEU A 74 12.59 3.48 -14.80
CA LEU A 74 11.15 3.54 -14.54
C LEU A 74 10.89 4.12 -13.15
N GLU A 75 11.75 3.78 -12.19
CA GLU A 75 11.75 4.24 -10.81
C GLU A 75 12.32 5.66 -10.70
N PHE A 76 13.38 6.00 -11.46
CA PHE A 76 13.84 7.39 -11.58
C PHE A 76 12.75 8.32 -12.14
N ARG A 77 12.00 7.89 -13.16
CA ARG A 77 10.85 8.62 -13.69
C ARG A 77 9.70 8.71 -12.68
N ALA A 78 9.40 7.64 -11.94
CA ALA A 78 8.37 7.66 -10.91
C ALA A 78 8.75 8.57 -9.74
N GLY A 79 10.03 8.66 -9.40
CA GLY A 79 10.57 9.60 -8.42
C GLY A 79 10.54 11.04 -8.91
N ALA A 80 10.74 11.26 -10.21
CA ALA A 80 10.52 12.55 -10.87
C ALA A 80 9.04 12.97 -10.93
N VAL A 81 8.12 12.16 -10.41
CA VAL A 81 6.73 12.52 -10.08
C VAL A 81 6.42 12.13 -8.61
N GLY A 82 7.47 11.86 -7.82
CA GLY A 82 7.36 11.09 -6.59
C GLY A 82 6.43 11.71 -5.55
N PRO A 83 6.61 12.99 -5.22
CA PRO A 83 5.75 13.70 -4.28
C PRO A 83 4.31 13.92 -4.79
N ASP A 84 4.14 14.46 -6.00
CA ASP A 84 2.83 14.66 -6.64
C ASP A 84 1.99 13.38 -6.71
N ASN A 85 2.63 12.23 -6.95
CA ASN A 85 1.95 10.95 -7.05
C ASN A 85 1.27 10.50 -5.76
N MET A 86 1.67 11.01 -4.59
CA MET A 86 1.14 10.54 -3.31
C MET A 86 -0.34 10.95 -3.09
N ALA A 87 -0.87 11.87 -3.89
CA ALA A 87 -2.17 11.71 -4.55
C ALA A 87 -3.47 11.80 -3.72
N PHE A 88 -3.48 11.90 -2.39
CA PHE A 88 -4.72 11.65 -1.63
C PHE A 88 -4.84 12.17 -0.17
N PRO A 89 -5.96 12.81 0.22
CA PRO A 89 -6.79 13.76 -0.51
C PRO A 89 -6.23 15.19 -0.44
N GLY A 90 -6.48 15.99 -1.49
CA GLY A 90 -6.11 17.42 -1.54
C GLY A 90 -4.60 17.64 -1.69
N MET A 91 -4.04 17.23 -2.84
CA MET A 91 -2.59 17.07 -3.02
C MET A 91 -2.05 17.64 -4.33
N THR A 92 -0.98 18.44 -4.24
CA THR A 92 0.38 18.04 -4.66
C THR A 92 1.15 17.50 -3.43
N ASP A 93 2.49 17.62 -3.38
CA ASP A 93 3.37 17.01 -2.35
C ASP A 93 2.80 17.08 -0.91
N PRO A 94 2.54 15.92 -0.24
CA PRO A 94 2.06 15.91 1.14
C PRO A 94 3.04 16.55 2.14
N SER A 95 4.31 16.74 1.79
CA SER A 95 5.27 17.49 2.62
C SER A 95 4.85 18.95 2.81
N HIS A 96 4.19 19.57 1.81
CA HIS A 96 3.64 20.92 1.90
C HIS A 96 2.50 20.97 2.93
N ALA A 97 1.54 20.05 2.82
CA ALA A 97 0.35 19.98 3.67
C ALA A 97 0.67 19.68 5.15
N VAL A 98 1.81 19.05 5.46
CA VAL A 98 2.28 18.81 6.85
C VAL A 98 3.35 19.79 7.33
N GLY A 99 3.80 20.71 6.47
CA GLY A 99 4.77 21.76 6.80
C GLY A 99 6.23 21.29 6.93
N GLN A 100 6.60 20.20 6.25
CA GLN A 100 7.97 19.69 6.18
C GLN A 100 8.82 20.49 5.17
N ARG A 101 10.15 20.44 5.31
CA ARG A 101 11.06 20.91 4.25
C ARG A 101 11.08 19.90 3.10
N PRO A 102 10.74 20.27 1.86
CA PRO A 102 10.44 19.29 0.83
C PRO A 102 11.71 18.59 0.30
N TYR A 103 12.88 19.24 0.27
CA TYR A 103 14.16 18.55 0.03
C TYR A 103 14.62 17.63 1.17
N GLU A 104 14.14 17.84 2.40
CA GLU A 104 14.43 16.94 3.53
C GLU A 104 13.67 15.61 3.36
N GLN A 105 12.50 15.62 2.72
CA GLN A 105 11.82 14.39 2.27
C GLN A 105 12.67 13.60 1.28
N CYS A 106 13.23 14.24 0.25
CA CYS A 106 14.09 13.56 -0.72
C CYS A 106 15.40 13.01 -0.11
N GLU A 107 16.03 13.73 0.82
CA GLU A 107 17.24 13.25 1.52
C GLU A 107 16.93 12.06 2.44
N LEU A 108 15.79 12.07 3.15
CA LEU A 108 15.36 10.95 4.00
C LEU A 108 14.96 9.71 3.17
N LEU A 109 14.35 9.91 1.99
CA LEU A 109 14.14 8.83 1.01
C LEU A 109 15.49 8.24 0.56
N TYR A 110 16.44 9.08 0.16
CA TYR A 110 17.76 8.62 -0.28
C TYR A 110 18.52 7.87 0.82
N ALA A 111 18.36 8.27 2.09
CA ALA A 111 18.94 7.59 3.25
C ALA A 111 18.27 6.25 3.61
N GLU A 112 16.97 6.08 3.34
CA GLU A 112 16.22 4.83 3.54
C GLU A 112 16.19 3.90 2.30
N ALA A 113 16.80 4.33 1.19
CA ALA A 113 16.95 3.51 -0.01
C ALA A 113 17.97 2.38 0.21
N LEU A 114 17.50 1.14 0.13
CA LEU A 114 18.30 -0.08 0.30
C LEU A 114 18.67 -0.72 -1.06
N LEU A 115 17.84 -0.52 -2.08
CA LEU A 115 18.06 -1.02 -3.45
C LEU A 115 18.40 0.11 -4.43
N PRO A 116 19.11 -0.18 -5.53
CA PRO A 116 19.34 0.79 -6.62
C PRO A 116 18.05 1.38 -7.22
N ALA A 117 16.97 0.60 -7.30
CA ALA A 117 15.65 1.06 -7.75
C ALA A 117 15.03 2.11 -6.80
N GLU A 118 15.17 1.90 -5.50
CA GLU A 118 14.70 2.82 -4.46
C GLU A 118 15.53 4.12 -4.46
N ARG A 119 16.85 3.99 -4.66
CA ARG A 119 17.77 5.11 -4.84
C ARG A 119 17.44 5.91 -6.09
N ALA A 120 17.10 5.25 -7.20
CA ALA A 120 16.66 5.91 -8.42
C ALA A 120 15.39 6.74 -8.17
N TYR A 121 14.40 6.20 -7.47
CA TYR A 121 13.21 6.96 -7.05
C TYR A 121 13.56 8.16 -6.15
N ALA A 122 14.47 8.01 -5.18
CA ALA A 122 14.91 9.11 -4.33
C ALA A 122 15.67 10.21 -5.09
N LEU A 123 16.54 9.85 -6.04
CA LEU A 123 17.20 10.80 -6.96
C LEU A 123 16.20 11.50 -7.89
N GLY A 124 15.10 10.82 -8.24
CA GLY A 124 13.97 11.42 -8.94
C GLY A 124 13.26 12.50 -8.13
N CYS A 125 13.07 12.28 -6.81
CA CYS A 125 12.48 13.29 -5.90
C CYS A 125 13.28 14.59 -5.93
N PHE A 126 14.62 14.50 -5.89
CA PHE A 126 15.50 15.65 -6.04
C PHE A 126 15.37 16.33 -7.42
N LEU A 127 15.16 15.57 -8.50
CA LEU A 127 14.90 16.15 -9.81
C LEU A 127 13.60 16.95 -9.81
N HIS A 128 12.47 16.34 -9.44
CA HIS A 128 11.16 17.02 -9.36
C HIS A 128 11.27 18.31 -8.56
N GLY A 129 11.57 18.23 -7.27
CA GLY A 129 11.55 19.39 -6.39
C GLY A 129 12.56 20.48 -6.75
N SER A 130 13.68 20.15 -7.40
CA SER A 130 14.62 21.16 -7.89
C SER A 130 14.16 21.81 -9.19
N THR A 131 13.40 21.10 -10.04
CA THR A 131 12.75 21.67 -11.22
C THR A 131 11.57 22.55 -10.87
N ASP A 132 10.77 22.18 -9.86
CA ASP A 132 9.59 22.96 -9.43
C ASP A 132 9.98 24.29 -8.77
N ALA A 133 11.05 24.31 -7.98
CA ALA A 133 11.64 25.55 -7.48
C ALA A 133 12.06 26.55 -8.58
N ILE A 134 12.28 26.09 -9.82
CA ILE A 134 12.52 26.96 -10.98
C ILE A 134 11.21 27.24 -11.72
N ALA A 135 10.37 26.22 -11.93
CA ALA A 135 9.11 26.33 -12.66
C ALA A 135 8.13 27.28 -11.96
N HIS A 136 7.96 27.15 -10.64
CA HIS A 136 6.99 27.95 -9.90
C HIS A 136 7.35 29.42 -9.76
N HIS A 137 8.61 29.80 -9.95
CA HIS A 137 8.95 31.21 -10.13
C HIS A 137 8.24 31.77 -11.38
N TYR A 138 8.30 31.08 -12.52
CA TYR A 138 7.54 31.43 -13.73
C TYR A 138 6.02 31.29 -13.54
N VAL A 139 5.53 30.18 -12.96
CA VAL A 139 4.09 29.93 -12.80
C VAL A 139 3.43 31.01 -11.93
N ASN A 140 4.02 31.34 -10.78
CA ASN A 140 3.47 32.31 -9.82
C ASN A 140 3.44 33.75 -10.39
N TYR A 141 4.33 34.07 -11.35
CA TYR A 141 4.28 35.32 -12.13
C TYR A 141 3.14 35.30 -13.17
N MET A 142 2.95 34.18 -13.86
CA MET A 142 1.88 34.03 -14.86
C MET A 142 0.48 34.10 -14.23
N THR A 143 0.28 33.42 -13.10
CA THR A 143 -0.94 33.48 -12.30
C THR A 143 -1.19 34.89 -11.74
N GLY A 144 -0.12 35.61 -11.36
CA GLY A 144 -0.16 36.87 -10.62
C GLY A 144 -0.47 36.70 -9.13
N GLU A 145 -0.35 35.47 -8.62
CA GLU A 145 -0.66 35.05 -7.25
C GLU A 145 0.17 33.79 -6.99
N THR A 146 0.92 33.73 -5.89
CA THR A 146 1.69 32.53 -5.57
C THR A 146 0.81 31.31 -5.35
N PHE A 147 1.41 30.13 -5.47
CA PHE A 147 0.77 28.89 -5.06
C PHE A 147 0.49 28.97 -3.55
N THR A 148 -0.80 29.07 -3.20
CA THR A 148 -1.22 29.20 -1.80
C THR A 148 -2.52 28.47 -1.58
N LEU A 149 -2.55 27.68 -0.52
CA LEU A 149 -3.77 27.13 0.09
C LEU A 149 -4.70 28.22 0.65
N ALA A 150 -4.23 29.49 0.69
CA ALA A 150 -4.89 30.64 1.29
C ALA A 150 -5.13 31.78 0.28
N PRO A 151 -5.92 31.55 -0.80
CA PRO A 151 -5.93 32.44 -1.96
C PRO A 151 -6.54 33.83 -1.70
N VAL A 152 -6.15 34.77 -2.56
CA VAL A 152 -6.17 36.25 -2.41
C VAL A 152 -7.56 36.92 -2.28
N SER A 153 -8.64 36.18 -2.01
CA SER A 153 -9.90 36.76 -1.51
C SER A 153 -10.84 35.70 -0.92
N ASN A 154 -11.80 36.11 -0.07
CA ASN A 154 -12.88 35.23 0.41
C ASN A 154 -13.72 34.59 -0.72
N ASN A 155 -13.77 35.21 -1.92
CA ASN A 155 -14.40 34.63 -3.10
C ASN A 155 -13.52 33.56 -3.78
N ARG A 156 -12.19 33.59 -3.56
CA ARG A 156 -11.24 32.57 -4.02
C ARG A 156 -11.00 31.46 -2.99
N GLN A 157 -11.17 31.71 -1.69
CA GLN A 157 -11.10 30.70 -0.61
C GLN A 157 -12.14 29.56 -0.71
N GLN A 158 -13.02 29.61 -1.72
CA GLN A 158 -14.00 28.57 -2.05
C GLN A 158 -14.00 28.28 -3.57
N SER A 159 -12.88 28.52 -4.27
CA SER A 159 -12.78 28.40 -5.73
C SER A 159 -11.43 27.86 -6.17
N TRP A 160 -11.48 26.82 -7.02
CA TRP A 160 -10.34 26.22 -7.72
C TRP A 160 -9.54 27.18 -8.62
N SER A 161 -9.91 28.46 -8.71
CA SER A 161 -9.31 29.41 -9.67
C SER A 161 -7.81 29.65 -9.44
N ASN A 162 -7.27 29.56 -8.22
CA ASN A 162 -5.81 29.62 -8.01
C ASN A 162 -5.14 28.40 -8.67
N VAL A 163 -5.64 27.20 -8.37
CA VAL A 163 -5.16 25.91 -8.90
C VAL A 163 -5.22 25.83 -10.41
N VAL A 164 -6.40 26.09 -10.98
CA VAL A 164 -6.65 26.00 -12.41
C VAL A 164 -5.75 26.99 -13.16
N ARG A 165 -5.43 28.14 -12.55
CA ARG A 165 -4.44 29.08 -13.07
C ARG A 165 -3.01 28.52 -13.07
N HIS A 166 -2.60 27.79 -12.03
CA HIS A 166 -1.30 27.11 -11.99
C HIS A 166 -1.22 25.98 -13.05
N ILE A 167 -2.16 25.02 -13.03
CA ILE A 167 -2.25 23.91 -14.02
C ILE A 167 -2.20 24.44 -15.46
N ILE A 168 -2.86 25.56 -15.77
CA ILE A 168 -2.87 26.13 -17.13
C ILE A 168 -1.50 26.72 -17.53
N ALA A 169 -0.78 27.35 -16.61
CA ALA A 169 0.55 27.90 -16.89
C ALA A 169 1.58 26.79 -17.08
N GLU A 170 1.59 25.80 -16.19
CA GLU A 170 2.37 24.56 -16.29
C GLU A 170 2.07 23.83 -17.61
N ASN A 171 0.79 23.66 -17.94
CA ASN A 171 0.36 23.00 -19.17
C ASN A 171 0.74 23.76 -20.44
N MET A 172 0.94 25.08 -20.38
CA MET A 172 1.53 25.81 -21.51
C MET A 172 3.01 25.46 -21.70
N VAL A 173 3.77 25.18 -20.63
CA VAL A 173 5.15 24.65 -20.72
C VAL A 173 5.15 23.22 -21.27
N GLN A 174 4.29 22.35 -20.73
CA GLN A 174 4.10 20.96 -21.22
C GLN A 174 3.70 20.93 -22.70
N SER A 175 2.75 21.77 -23.11
CA SER A 175 2.29 21.87 -24.51
C SER A 175 3.42 22.29 -25.44
N ALA A 176 4.19 23.32 -25.06
CA ALA A 176 5.32 23.79 -25.84
C ALA A 176 6.44 22.75 -25.95
N ALA A 177 6.73 22.03 -24.87
CA ALA A 177 7.67 20.90 -24.89
C ALA A 177 7.21 19.77 -25.82
N PHE A 178 5.91 19.49 -25.86
CA PHE A 178 5.31 18.51 -26.75
C PHE A 178 5.34 18.95 -28.22
N GLU A 179 5.01 20.21 -28.52
CA GLU A 179 5.07 20.75 -29.89
C GLU A 179 6.50 20.76 -30.46
N LEU A 180 7.52 20.92 -29.60
CA LEU A 180 8.94 20.90 -29.96
C LEU A 180 9.57 19.49 -30.00
N SER A 181 9.01 18.51 -29.29
CA SER A 181 9.54 17.13 -29.22
C SER A 181 8.43 16.11 -28.87
N PRO A 182 7.51 15.81 -29.81
CA PRO A 182 6.37 14.92 -29.54
C PRO A 182 6.78 13.52 -29.08
N GLU A 183 7.91 13.02 -29.58
CA GLU A 183 8.46 11.70 -29.24
C GLU A 183 8.87 11.58 -27.76
N SER A 184 9.24 12.69 -27.10
CA SER A 184 9.54 12.73 -25.65
C SER A 184 8.33 12.41 -24.77
N PHE A 185 7.11 12.41 -25.34
CA PHE A 185 5.85 12.16 -24.63
C PHE A 185 5.15 10.87 -25.11
N SER A 186 5.90 9.96 -25.74
CA SER A 186 5.43 8.62 -26.10
C SER A 186 5.33 7.70 -24.87
N SER A 187 4.55 6.62 -24.95
CA SER A 187 4.34 5.69 -23.82
C SER A 187 5.64 5.08 -23.29
N ALA A 188 6.65 4.92 -24.13
CA ALA A 188 7.97 4.39 -23.74
C ALA A 188 8.83 5.42 -22.98
N GLU A 189 8.61 6.71 -23.21
CA GLU A 189 9.28 7.81 -22.50
C GLU A 189 8.55 8.17 -21.20
N LEU A 190 7.21 8.12 -21.18
CA LEU A 190 6.38 8.44 -20.01
C LEU A 190 6.15 7.26 -19.05
N GLY A 191 6.39 6.02 -19.49
CA GLY A 191 6.28 4.83 -18.65
C GLY A 191 7.25 4.87 -17.46
N HIS A 192 6.73 4.56 -16.28
CA HIS A 192 7.40 4.65 -14.99
C HIS A 192 6.89 3.54 -14.06
N THR A 193 7.49 3.35 -12.89
CA THR A 193 7.08 2.31 -11.92
C THR A 193 7.35 2.78 -10.50
N ILE A 194 6.31 2.77 -9.65
CA ILE A 194 6.43 3.20 -8.25
C ILE A 194 6.93 2.01 -7.43
N PRO A 195 8.05 2.12 -6.69
CA PRO A 195 8.55 1.04 -5.84
C PRO A 195 7.67 0.91 -4.57
N LYS A 196 6.49 0.30 -4.70
CA LYS A 196 5.44 0.34 -3.67
C LYS A 196 5.91 -0.04 -2.26
N SER A 197 6.65 -1.13 -2.08
CA SER A 197 7.13 -1.55 -0.75
C SER A 197 8.24 -0.65 -0.17
N PHE A 198 8.90 0.17 -0.99
CA PHE A 198 9.73 1.28 -0.50
C PHE A 198 8.87 2.45 -0.04
N VAL A 199 7.82 2.79 -0.80
CA VAL A 199 6.86 3.84 -0.43
C VAL A 199 6.13 3.48 0.87
N GLU A 200 5.68 2.23 1.06
CA GLU A 200 5.14 1.72 2.33
C GLU A 200 6.16 1.91 3.48
N ARG A 201 7.39 1.42 3.28
CA ARG A 201 8.45 1.48 4.29
C ARG A 201 8.86 2.91 4.64
N ALA A 202 8.87 3.83 3.69
CA ALA A 202 9.34 5.20 3.88
C ALA A 202 8.23 6.15 4.35
N TYR A 203 7.05 6.12 3.72
CA TYR A 203 5.95 7.06 4.01
C TYR A 203 4.96 6.54 5.05
N PHE A 204 4.92 5.24 5.38
CA PHE A 204 3.85 4.64 6.20
C PHE A 204 4.30 3.72 7.35
N ASP A 205 5.60 3.47 7.54
CA ASP A 205 6.09 2.88 8.80
C ASP A 205 6.30 3.97 9.87
N GLU A 206 5.69 3.82 11.05
CA GLU A 206 5.96 4.67 12.24
C GLU A 206 7.44 4.63 12.67
N GLN A 207 8.24 3.67 12.19
CA GLN A 207 9.69 3.63 12.40
C GLN A 207 10.52 4.37 11.36
N SER A 208 9.96 4.74 10.21
CA SER A 208 10.66 5.50 9.19
C SER A 208 11.12 6.88 9.71
N PRO A 209 12.37 7.31 9.43
CA PRO A 209 12.79 8.70 9.61
C PRO A 209 11.87 9.70 8.90
N LEU A 210 11.40 9.38 7.69
CA LEU A 210 10.51 10.26 6.92
C LEU A 210 9.13 10.40 7.59
N TRP A 211 8.47 9.28 7.93
CA TRP A 211 7.20 9.32 8.66
C TRP A 211 7.32 10.10 9.97
N LYS A 212 8.44 9.94 10.70
CA LYS A 212 8.69 10.66 11.96
C LYS A 212 8.79 12.18 11.80
N VAL A 213 9.15 12.70 10.61
CA VAL A 213 9.10 14.14 10.31
C VAL A 213 7.70 14.53 9.83
N MET A 214 7.16 13.87 8.80
CA MET A 214 5.84 14.17 8.24
C MET A 214 4.72 14.13 9.29
N GLY A 215 4.72 13.07 10.10
CA GLY A 215 3.69 12.81 11.10
C GLY A 215 3.83 13.61 12.39
N ALA A 216 4.91 14.37 12.60
CA ALA A 216 5.21 15.01 13.89
C ALA A 216 4.09 15.95 14.38
N THR A 217 3.63 16.86 13.51
CA THR A 217 2.58 17.83 13.81
C THR A 217 1.22 17.14 13.99
N ALA A 218 0.87 16.23 13.08
CA ALA A 218 -0.37 15.48 13.10
C ALA A 218 -0.48 14.59 14.35
N LEU A 219 0.58 13.86 14.70
CA LEU A 219 0.63 13.00 15.88
C LEU A 219 0.49 13.82 17.17
N ALA A 220 1.09 15.02 17.24
CA ALA A 220 0.94 15.92 18.38
C ALA A 220 -0.52 16.42 18.53
N LYS A 221 -1.19 16.79 17.42
CA LYS A 221 -2.63 17.11 17.41
C LYS A 221 -3.48 15.91 17.89
N PHE A 222 -3.21 14.71 17.36
CA PHE A 222 -3.97 13.49 17.68
C PHE A 222 -3.80 13.04 19.14
N GLU A 223 -2.57 12.91 19.64
CA GLU A 223 -2.31 12.50 21.02
C GLU A 223 -2.76 13.57 22.04
N SER A 224 -2.80 14.87 21.65
CA SER A 224 -3.44 15.94 22.43
C SER A 224 -4.96 15.74 22.52
N ALA A 225 -5.64 15.50 21.38
CA ALA A 225 -7.07 15.21 21.36
C ALA A 225 -7.43 13.94 22.15
N LYS A 226 -6.61 12.89 22.05
CA LYS A 226 -6.72 11.64 22.82
C LYS A 226 -6.51 11.86 24.32
N SER A 227 -5.52 12.66 24.71
CA SER A 227 -5.29 13.05 26.11
C SER A 227 -6.43 13.87 26.71
N ALA A 228 -7.08 14.72 25.90
CA ALA A 228 -8.26 15.49 26.30
C ALA A 228 -9.56 14.66 26.32
N ASN A 229 -9.58 13.48 25.69
CA ASN A 229 -10.78 12.64 25.52
C ASN A 229 -10.48 11.15 25.78
N PRO A 230 -9.92 10.78 26.96
CA PRO A 230 -9.43 9.43 27.23
C PRO A 230 -10.54 8.37 27.11
N GLY A 231 -10.25 7.26 26.43
CA GLY A 231 -11.21 6.18 26.18
C GLY A 231 -12.29 6.52 25.14
N SER A 232 -12.06 7.49 24.26
CA SER A 232 -12.95 7.79 23.13
C SER A 232 -12.51 7.05 21.87
N LEU A 233 -13.49 6.56 21.09
CA LEU A 233 -13.28 5.90 19.80
C LEU A 233 -12.65 6.84 18.76
N LEU A 234 -12.01 6.25 17.74
CA LEU A 234 -11.28 6.96 16.68
C LEU A 234 -12.11 8.07 15.99
N THR A 235 -13.39 7.81 15.70
CA THR A 235 -14.33 8.80 15.11
C THR A 235 -14.71 9.96 16.01
N ILE A 236 -14.42 9.88 17.32
CA ILE A 236 -14.54 11.02 18.25
C ILE A 236 -13.19 11.75 18.33
N LEU A 237 -12.07 11.05 18.14
CA LEU A 237 -10.72 11.62 18.22
C LEU A 237 -10.34 12.41 16.95
N ILE A 238 -10.53 11.85 15.76
CA ILE A 238 -10.13 12.48 14.49
C ILE A 238 -10.78 13.88 14.32
N PRO A 239 -12.11 14.05 14.42
CA PRO A 239 -12.72 15.39 14.31
C PRO A 239 -12.34 16.36 15.43
N LYS A 240 -11.89 15.85 16.59
CA LYS A 240 -11.40 16.69 17.71
C LYS A 240 -9.93 17.06 17.60
N ALA A 241 -9.15 16.32 16.82
CA ALA A 241 -7.75 16.62 16.55
C ALA A 241 -7.57 17.78 15.55
N LYS A 242 -8.63 18.21 14.84
CA LYS A 242 -8.57 19.22 13.76
C LYS A 242 -7.45 18.90 12.76
N LEU A 243 -7.40 17.66 12.30
CA LEU A 243 -6.42 17.23 11.29
C LEU A 243 -6.90 17.64 9.91
N ALA A 244 -5.98 18.08 9.06
CA ALA A 244 -6.20 18.15 7.62
C ALA A 244 -6.30 16.73 7.04
N THR A 245 -6.75 16.62 5.79
CA THR A 245 -7.00 15.32 5.17
C THR A 245 -5.70 14.58 4.84
N ALA A 246 -4.67 15.28 4.37
CA ALA A 246 -3.31 14.75 4.22
C ALA A 246 -2.68 14.34 5.57
N GLU A 247 -2.84 15.15 6.64
CA GLU A 247 -2.41 14.77 8.00
C GLU A 247 -3.09 13.47 8.47
N SER A 248 -4.35 13.24 8.05
CA SER A 248 -5.09 12.03 8.38
C SER A 248 -4.63 10.81 7.58
N LEU A 249 -4.17 10.97 6.34
CA LEU A 249 -3.52 9.89 5.59
C LEU A 249 -2.17 9.51 6.23
N VAL A 250 -1.33 10.50 6.56
CA VAL A 250 -0.03 10.24 7.23
C VAL A 250 -0.23 9.52 8.56
N LEU A 251 -1.33 9.77 9.28
CA LEU A 251 -1.69 9.02 10.49
C LEU A 251 -2.46 7.70 10.25
N ALA A 252 -2.76 7.29 9.03
CA ALA A 252 -3.45 6.01 8.78
C ALA A 252 -2.74 4.78 9.42
N PRO A 253 -1.40 4.65 9.41
CA PRO A 253 -0.70 3.58 10.12
C PRO A 253 -0.89 3.64 11.65
N ARG A 254 -1.03 4.86 12.21
CA ARG A 254 -1.33 5.09 13.62
C ARG A 254 -2.76 4.72 13.98
N TYR A 255 -3.69 4.95 13.05
CA TYR A 255 -5.07 4.50 13.17
C TYR A 255 -5.13 2.97 13.13
N LEU A 256 -4.53 2.31 12.14
CA LEU A 256 -4.49 0.85 12.04
C LEU A 256 -3.92 0.19 13.32
N ARG A 257 -2.85 0.74 13.90
CA ARG A 257 -2.33 0.28 15.21
C ARG A 257 -3.28 0.54 16.39
N PHE A 258 -3.93 1.70 16.46
CA PHE A 258 -4.96 1.97 17.48
C PHE A 258 -6.10 0.96 17.43
N LEU A 259 -6.47 0.52 16.23
CA LEU A 259 -7.58 -0.40 15.99
C LEU A 259 -7.18 -1.86 16.27
N ASP A 260 -5.93 -2.23 15.98
CA ASP A 260 -5.34 -3.50 16.43
C ASP A 260 -5.25 -3.59 17.97
N ASP A 261 -5.07 -2.47 18.67
CA ASP A 261 -5.12 -2.41 20.14
C ASP A 261 -6.56 -2.43 20.71
N GLU A 262 -7.51 -1.71 20.11
CA GLU A 262 -8.95 -1.84 20.46
C GLU A 262 -9.46 -3.27 20.22
N ARG A 263 -9.01 -3.93 19.14
CA ARG A 263 -9.27 -5.35 18.81
C ARG A 263 -8.81 -6.29 19.94
N LYS A 264 -7.60 -6.10 20.48
CA LYS A 264 -7.11 -6.83 21.69
C LYS A 264 -7.93 -6.45 22.93
N GLY A 265 -8.43 -5.22 23.00
CA GLY A 265 -9.38 -4.74 23.99
C GLY A 265 -10.70 -5.52 23.98
N VAL A 266 -11.25 -5.84 22.79
CA VAL A 266 -12.48 -6.66 22.65
C VAL A 266 -12.30 -8.04 23.27
N ARG A 267 -11.15 -8.72 23.05
CA ARG A 267 -10.84 -9.99 23.73
C ARG A 267 -10.92 -9.85 25.24
N THR A 268 -10.24 -8.84 25.79
CA THR A 268 -10.21 -8.54 27.22
C THR A 268 -11.61 -8.24 27.79
N LEU A 269 -12.49 -7.61 26.98
CA LEU A 269 -13.88 -7.33 27.32
C LEU A 269 -14.75 -8.60 27.33
N ILE A 270 -14.50 -9.56 26.44
CA ILE A 270 -15.16 -10.88 26.42
C ILE A 270 -14.71 -11.69 27.65
N GLU A 271 -13.40 -11.78 27.91
CA GLU A 271 -12.83 -12.45 29.10
C GLU A 271 -13.40 -11.88 30.40
N LYS A 272 -13.43 -10.54 30.52
CA LYS A 272 -14.06 -9.84 31.64
C LYS A 272 -15.56 -10.12 31.74
N SER A 273 -16.28 -10.14 30.62
CA SER A 273 -17.72 -10.41 30.60
C SER A 273 -18.04 -11.84 31.06
N ILE A 274 -17.22 -12.83 30.71
CA ILE A 274 -17.34 -14.21 31.21
C ILE A 274 -17.17 -14.22 32.74
N ALA A 275 -16.12 -13.58 33.26
CA ALA A 275 -15.87 -13.51 34.70
C ALA A 275 -16.97 -12.77 35.47
N ASP A 276 -17.48 -11.65 34.94
CA ASP A 276 -18.59 -10.90 35.55
C ASP A 276 -19.91 -11.68 35.53
N LEU A 277 -20.15 -12.53 34.50
CA LEU A 277 -21.31 -13.42 34.39
C LEU A 277 -21.20 -14.69 35.25
N GLN A 278 -19.98 -15.18 35.53
CA GLN A 278 -19.74 -16.24 36.52
C GLN A 278 -19.90 -15.73 37.96
N ASN A 279 -19.55 -14.47 38.19
CA ASN A 279 -19.55 -13.87 39.52
C ASN A 279 -20.97 -13.57 40.02
N LYS A 280 -21.48 -14.44 40.92
CA LYS A 280 -22.79 -14.31 41.59
C LYS A 280 -22.94 -13.08 42.49
N SER A 281 -21.93 -12.21 42.56
CA SER A 281 -22.01 -10.89 43.20
C SER A 281 -22.44 -9.76 42.24
N THR A 282 -22.39 -10.00 40.92
CA THR A 282 -22.92 -9.06 39.92
C THR A 282 -24.43 -9.30 39.73
N ALA A 283 -25.18 -8.31 39.25
CA ALA A 283 -26.62 -8.47 39.01
C ALA A 283 -26.91 -9.53 37.93
N ASP A 284 -26.14 -9.52 36.84
CA ASP A 284 -26.32 -10.43 35.72
C ASP A 284 -25.83 -11.84 36.06
N GLY A 285 -24.71 -11.99 36.78
CA GLY A 285 -24.18 -13.27 37.22
C GLY A 285 -24.98 -13.91 38.37
N ALA A 286 -25.57 -13.11 39.26
CA ALA A 286 -26.55 -13.58 40.23
C ALA A 286 -27.84 -14.08 39.55
N THR A 287 -28.24 -13.43 38.45
CA THR A 287 -29.40 -13.85 37.65
C THR A 287 -29.08 -15.14 36.87
N LEU A 288 -27.96 -15.16 36.14
CA LEU A 288 -27.54 -16.30 35.31
C LEU A 288 -27.20 -17.54 36.13
N GLY A 289 -26.60 -17.36 37.31
CA GLY A 289 -26.39 -18.41 38.30
C GLY A 289 -25.41 -19.50 37.88
N VAL A 290 -24.40 -19.19 37.06
CA VAL A 290 -23.44 -20.14 36.48
C VAL A 290 -22.86 -21.12 37.52
N GLY A 291 -22.73 -22.39 37.18
CA GLY A 291 -22.04 -23.39 37.99
C GLY A 291 -21.24 -24.34 37.08
N PRO A 292 -20.16 -24.95 37.60
CA PRO A 292 -19.28 -25.78 36.78
C PRO A 292 -20.01 -26.94 36.12
N GLY A 293 -19.48 -27.38 34.98
CA GLY A 293 -20.01 -28.50 34.21
C GLY A 293 -19.68 -29.88 34.77
N SER A 294 -19.73 -30.88 33.90
CA SER A 294 -19.28 -32.25 34.21
C SER A 294 -17.74 -32.35 34.28
N ASP A 295 -17.01 -31.44 33.64
CA ASP A 295 -15.56 -31.34 33.71
C ASP A 295 -15.04 -30.72 35.03
N GLY A 296 -15.94 -30.15 35.84
CA GLY A 296 -15.65 -29.54 37.14
C GLY A 296 -15.06 -28.13 37.10
N LYS A 297 -14.96 -27.49 35.93
CA LYS A 297 -14.41 -26.13 35.73
C LYS A 297 -15.51 -25.12 35.41
N LEU A 298 -15.13 -23.84 35.40
CA LEU A 298 -15.95 -22.71 34.97
C LEU A 298 -15.29 -22.07 33.74
N GLY A 299 -16.09 -21.62 32.78
CA GLY A 299 -15.62 -21.06 31.51
C GLY A 299 -15.54 -22.11 30.40
N THR A 300 -16.44 -23.09 30.42
CA THR A 300 -16.43 -24.26 29.53
C THR A 300 -17.79 -24.47 28.86
N SER A 301 -17.79 -25.20 27.74
CA SER A 301 -18.99 -25.46 26.94
C SER A 301 -20.08 -26.22 27.71
N ASP A 302 -19.72 -26.96 28.75
CA ASP A 302 -20.62 -27.75 29.61
C ASP A 302 -21.08 -27.04 30.90
N ASP A 303 -20.66 -25.79 31.16
CA ASP A 303 -21.13 -24.95 32.29
C ASP A 303 -22.65 -24.98 32.45
N THR A 304 -23.12 -25.18 33.67
CA THR A 304 -24.55 -25.12 34.04
C THR A 304 -25.01 -23.68 34.31
N THR A 305 -26.30 -23.39 34.12
CA THR A 305 -26.89 -22.08 34.43
C THR A 305 -28.29 -22.24 35.04
N ALA A 306 -28.74 -21.24 35.82
CA ALA A 306 -29.97 -21.33 36.60
C ALA A 306 -31.25 -20.92 35.84
N CYS A 307 -31.12 -20.31 34.65
CA CYS A 307 -32.25 -19.60 34.03
C CYS A 307 -32.27 -19.65 32.49
N SER A 308 -31.68 -20.66 31.84
CA SER A 308 -31.52 -20.75 30.38
C SER A 308 -32.73 -20.32 29.53
N SER A 309 -33.96 -20.63 29.94
CA SER A 309 -35.20 -20.17 29.27
C SER A 309 -35.73 -18.81 29.76
N SER A 310 -35.57 -18.48 31.05
CA SER A 310 -36.11 -17.26 31.69
C SER A 310 -35.18 -16.04 31.63
N CYS A 311 -33.89 -16.22 31.30
CA CYS A 311 -32.89 -15.16 31.15
C CYS A 311 -32.14 -15.27 29.81
N ALA A 312 -32.79 -15.82 28.78
CA ALA A 312 -32.14 -16.42 27.61
C ALA A 312 -31.10 -15.54 26.88
N SER A 313 -31.23 -14.21 26.93
CA SER A 313 -30.20 -13.28 26.42
C SER A 313 -28.88 -13.32 27.21
N LEU A 314 -28.91 -13.39 28.55
CA LEU A 314 -27.71 -13.58 29.38
C LEU A 314 -27.11 -14.97 29.18
N TYR A 315 -27.96 -15.99 29.04
CA TYR A 315 -27.55 -17.37 28.77
C TYR A 315 -26.82 -17.50 27.42
N GLY A 316 -27.43 -16.97 26.34
CA GLY A 316 -26.82 -16.94 25.01
C GLY A 316 -25.53 -16.13 24.98
N LYS A 317 -25.52 -14.91 25.58
CA LYS A 317 -24.30 -14.09 25.70
C LYS A 317 -23.18 -14.87 26.38
N TYR A 318 -23.45 -15.52 27.51
CA TYR A 318 -22.44 -16.30 28.24
C TYR A 318 -21.87 -17.45 27.38
N LYS A 319 -22.74 -18.29 26.81
CA LYS A 319 -22.30 -19.47 26.05
C LYS A 319 -21.59 -19.10 24.75
N VAL A 320 -22.02 -18.05 24.06
CA VAL A 320 -21.32 -17.53 22.86
C VAL A 320 -19.95 -16.96 23.23
N TYR A 321 -19.84 -16.19 24.32
CA TYR A 321 -18.56 -15.63 24.75
C TYR A 321 -17.56 -16.71 25.19
N VAL A 322 -18.03 -17.70 25.95
CA VAL A 322 -17.22 -18.88 26.32
C VAL A 322 -16.78 -19.67 25.08
N ALA A 323 -17.67 -19.88 24.11
CA ALA A 323 -17.33 -20.61 22.88
C ALA A 323 -16.35 -19.84 21.97
N LEU A 324 -16.46 -18.51 21.90
CA LEU A 324 -15.54 -17.66 21.13
C LEU A 324 -14.10 -17.74 21.64
N LEU A 325 -13.90 -17.89 22.95
CA LEU A 325 -12.58 -17.99 23.59
C LEU A 325 -12.18 -19.42 23.97
N ALA A 326 -13.03 -20.42 23.71
CA ALA A 326 -12.71 -21.81 23.98
C ALA A 326 -11.49 -22.23 23.14
N PRO A 327 -10.55 -23.02 23.71
CA PRO A 327 -9.50 -23.64 22.91
C PRO A 327 -10.17 -24.52 21.87
N ARG A 328 -9.93 -24.21 20.59
CA ARG A 328 -10.31 -25.09 19.49
C ARG A 328 -9.23 -26.15 19.33
N TYR A 329 -9.56 -27.25 18.68
CA TYR A 329 -8.62 -28.34 18.43
C TYR A 329 -8.76 -28.80 16.98
N ASP A 330 -7.66 -29.22 16.35
CA ASP A 330 -7.73 -29.99 15.12
C ASP A 330 -8.19 -31.43 15.45
N ALA A 331 -8.47 -32.22 14.41
CA ALA A 331 -8.91 -33.61 14.60
C ALA A 331 -7.84 -34.47 15.32
N ALA A 332 -6.55 -34.13 15.21
CA ALA A 332 -5.46 -34.77 15.95
C ALA A 332 -5.34 -34.30 17.41
N ASN A 333 -6.28 -33.48 17.88
CA ASN A 333 -6.35 -32.90 19.23
C ASN A 333 -5.17 -31.96 19.56
N ASN A 334 -4.53 -31.35 18.54
CA ASN A 334 -3.62 -30.22 18.77
C ASN A 334 -4.43 -28.94 19.01
N PRO A 335 -4.02 -28.06 19.94
CA PRO A 335 -4.71 -26.80 20.18
C PRO A 335 -4.57 -25.85 18.98
N LEU A 336 -5.69 -25.28 18.56
CA LEU A 336 -5.81 -24.23 17.54
C LEU A 336 -6.19 -22.89 18.19
N PRO A 337 -5.91 -21.74 17.53
CA PRO A 337 -6.39 -20.45 17.98
C PRO A 337 -7.91 -20.46 18.20
N PRO A 338 -8.42 -19.91 19.32
CA PRO A 338 -9.84 -19.67 19.56
C PRO A 338 -10.58 -19.04 18.38
N ALA A 339 -11.90 -19.21 18.33
CA ALA A 339 -12.72 -18.68 17.25
C ALA A 339 -12.64 -17.15 17.15
N PHE A 340 -12.61 -16.46 18.29
CA PHE A 340 -12.36 -15.02 18.35
C PHE A 340 -11.02 -14.66 17.71
N ASP A 341 -9.94 -15.35 18.07
CA ASP A 341 -8.60 -14.99 17.60
C ASP A 341 -8.48 -15.11 16.08
N LYS A 342 -9.01 -16.17 15.44
CA LYS A 342 -8.99 -16.27 13.96
C LYS A 342 -9.86 -15.22 13.28
N ILE A 343 -11.05 -14.91 13.81
CA ILE A 343 -11.92 -13.83 13.31
C ILE A 343 -11.20 -12.48 13.41
N SER A 344 -10.56 -12.27 14.57
CA SER A 344 -9.80 -11.08 14.91
C SER A 344 -8.57 -10.93 14.03
N ASP A 345 -7.85 -12.01 13.72
CA ASP A 345 -6.63 -11.98 12.90
C ASP A 345 -6.96 -11.77 11.42
N LYS A 346 -8.03 -12.38 10.87
CA LYS A 346 -8.51 -12.00 9.52
C LYS A 346 -8.90 -10.52 9.46
N LEU A 347 -9.61 -10.00 10.47
CA LEU A 347 -9.93 -8.56 10.51
C LEU A 347 -8.67 -7.68 10.61
N HIS A 348 -7.58 -8.16 11.21
CA HIS A 348 -6.29 -7.46 11.17
C HIS A 348 -5.74 -7.43 9.74
N ASP A 349 -5.67 -8.59 9.07
CA ASP A 349 -5.16 -8.70 7.70
C ASP A 349 -5.96 -7.78 6.74
N ASP A 350 -7.30 -7.87 6.76
CA ASP A 350 -8.22 -7.09 5.92
C ASP A 350 -8.10 -5.57 6.16
N LEU A 351 -7.89 -5.13 7.42
CA LEU A 351 -7.67 -3.72 7.73
C LEU A 351 -6.33 -3.21 7.17
N PHE A 352 -5.29 -4.04 7.16
CA PHE A 352 -3.96 -3.65 6.70
C PHE A 352 -3.81 -3.67 5.16
N GLU A 353 -4.75 -4.28 4.42
CA GLU A 353 -4.83 -4.14 2.95
C GLU A 353 -5.13 -2.70 2.47
N PHE A 354 -5.52 -1.78 3.37
CA PHE A 354 -5.74 -0.37 3.07
C PHE A 354 -4.53 0.29 2.38
N MET A 355 -3.31 -0.01 2.84
CA MET A 355 -2.08 0.59 2.30
C MET A 355 -1.77 0.11 0.87
N PRO A 356 -1.77 -1.21 0.57
CA PRO A 356 -1.75 -1.72 -0.80
C PRO A 356 -2.85 -1.14 -1.71
N ALA A 357 -4.09 -1.04 -1.21
CA ALA A 357 -5.21 -0.50 -1.98
C ALA A 357 -5.02 0.99 -2.32
N TYR A 358 -4.58 1.79 -1.36
CA TYR A 358 -4.21 3.20 -1.58
C TYR A 358 -3.04 3.35 -2.57
N LEU A 359 -1.99 2.51 -2.48
CA LEU A 359 -0.87 2.58 -3.42
C LEU A 359 -1.20 2.05 -4.83
N ALA A 360 -2.21 1.18 -4.98
CA ALA A 360 -2.78 0.84 -6.28
C ALA A 360 -3.54 2.03 -6.89
N VAL A 361 -4.25 2.81 -6.08
CA VAL A 361 -4.92 4.05 -6.50
C VAL A 361 -3.92 5.14 -6.91
N VAL A 362 -2.87 5.36 -6.12
CA VAL A 362 -1.73 6.24 -6.46
C VAL A 362 -1.12 5.87 -7.82
N GLU A 363 -0.86 4.58 -8.05
CA GLU A 363 -0.32 4.09 -9.33
C GLU A 363 -1.31 4.25 -10.49
N ASN A 364 -2.61 4.02 -10.27
CA ASN A 364 -3.66 4.26 -11.27
C ASN A 364 -3.71 5.73 -11.69
N LEU A 365 -3.70 6.66 -10.72
CA LEU A 365 -3.68 8.10 -10.95
C LEU A 365 -2.41 8.52 -11.69
N SER A 366 -1.23 8.11 -11.22
CA SER A 366 0.06 8.40 -11.87
C SER A 366 0.10 7.95 -13.33
N ASN A 367 -0.32 6.70 -13.62
CA ASN A 367 -0.36 6.18 -14.98
C ASN A 367 -1.34 6.96 -15.87
N LYS A 368 -2.49 7.38 -15.31
CA LYS A 368 -3.52 8.13 -16.04
C LYS A 368 -3.15 9.59 -16.29
N LEU A 369 -2.47 10.24 -15.35
CA LEU A 369 -1.89 11.59 -15.48
C LEU A 369 -0.72 11.62 -16.46
N ASN A 370 0.01 10.51 -16.61
CA ASN A 370 1.18 10.40 -17.49
C ASN A 370 0.91 9.61 -18.79
N THR A 371 -0.35 9.48 -19.22
CA THR A 371 -0.66 8.95 -20.56
C THR A 371 -0.10 9.86 -21.66
N PRO A 372 0.23 9.33 -22.87
CA PRO A 372 0.73 10.13 -23.98
C PRO A 372 -0.18 11.30 -24.36
N LEU A 373 0.44 12.44 -24.67
CA LEU A 373 -0.26 13.62 -25.18
C LEU A 373 -0.66 13.43 -26.64
N THR A 374 -1.76 14.05 -27.04
CA THR A 374 -2.22 14.10 -28.43
C THR A 374 -2.23 15.54 -28.94
N ALA A 375 -1.98 15.73 -30.25
CA ALA A 375 -1.94 17.05 -30.85
C ALA A 375 -3.29 17.76 -30.73
N GLY A 376 -3.28 18.96 -30.12
CA GLY A 376 -4.50 19.73 -29.83
C GLY A 376 -5.25 19.33 -28.56
N SER A 377 -4.72 18.42 -27.73
CA SER A 377 -5.25 18.18 -26.39
C SER A 377 -5.04 19.38 -25.45
N ASP A 378 -5.87 19.46 -24.41
CA ASP A 378 -5.78 20.41 -23.31
C ASP A 378 -5.01 19.87 -22.10
N GLY A 379 -4.19 18.82 -22.28
CA GLY A 379 -3.22 18.30 -21.30
C GLY A 379 -3.77 17.56 -20.08
N MET A 380 -4.99 17.87 -19.63
CA MET A 380 -5.64 17.22 -18.49
C MET A 380 -6.41 15.97 -18.96
N THR A 381 -5.84 14.79 -18.70
CA THR A 381 -6.32 13.53 -19.31
C THR A 381 -7.40 12.78 -18.54
N ILE A 382 -7.83 13.25 -17.35
CA ILE A 382 -8.86 12.61 -16.52
C ILE A 382 -10.26 13.15 -16.85
N ASP A 383 -11.22 12.25 -17.10
CA ASP A 383 -12.65 12.56 -17.07
C ASP A 383 -13.32 12.06 -15.78
N LYS A 384 -14.37 12.78 -15.31
CA LYS A 384 -15.16 12.43 -14.11
C LYS A 384 -15.59 10.95 -14.09
N ALA A 385 -16.00 10.41 -15.24
CA ALA A 385 -16.46 9.02 -15.37
C ALA A 385 -15.36 7.96 -15.16
N GLU A 386 -14.08 8.33 -15.26
CA GLU A 386 -12.95 7.42 -15.04
C GLU A 386 -12.51 7.39 -13.57
N VAL A 387 -12.82 8.45 -12.81
CA VAL A 387 -12.47 8.60 -11.38
C VAL A 387 -12.88 7.36 -10.58
N ALA A 388 -14.14 6.93 -10.70
CA ALA A 388 -14.65 5.73 -10.02
C ALA A 388 -13.89 4.44 -10.36
N THR A 389 -13.32 4.32 -11.57
CA THR A 389 -12.48 3.18 -11.98
C THR A 389 -11.06 3.28 -11.40
N LEU A 390 -10.46 4.47 -11.41
CA LEU A 390 -9.14 4.71 -10.81
C LEU A 390 -9.15 4.42 -9.30
N PHE A 391 -10.25 4.77 -8.63
CA PHE A 391 -10.50 4.51 -7.21
C PHE A 391 -11.08 3.11 -6.89
N GLN A 392 -11.19 2.21 -7.88
CA GLN A 392 -11.77 0.88 -7.64
C GLN A 392 -11.04 0.06 -6.56
N PRO A 393 -9.70 0.08 -6.41
CA PRO A 393 -9.03 -0.67 -5.33
C PRO A 393 -9.43 -0.22 -3.92
N LEU A 394 -9.57 1.09 -3.68
CA LEU A 394 -10.00 1.61 -2.38
C LEU A 394 -11.50 1.41 -2.13
N ASN A 395 -12.34 1.48 -3.16
CA ASN A 395 -13.76 1.13 -3.01
C ASN A 395 -13.92 -0.38 -2.75
N GLN A 396 -13.16 -1.24 -3.43
CA GLN A 396 -13.16 -2.69 -3.22
C GLN A 396 -12.76 -3.04 -1.78
N TRP A 397 -11.63 -2.53 -1.29
CA TRP A 397 -11.21 -2.68 0.10
C TRP A 397 -12.27 -2.20 1.11
N ALA A 398 -12.91 -1.06 0.84
CA ALA A 398 -13.97 -0.53 1.72
C ALA A 398 -15.24 -1.39 1.68
N ASP A 399 -15.60 -1.92 0.51
CA ASP A 399 -16.77 -2.78 0.30
C ASP A 399 -16.55 -4.17 0.90
N ASP A 400 -15.35 -4.76 0.77
CA ASP A 400 -14.99 -6.04 1.38
C ASP A 400 -15.02 -5.97 2.93
N LEU A 401 -14.62 -4.82 3.50
CA LEU A 401 -14.83 -4.52 4.93
C LEU A 401 -16.30 -4.23 5.30
N THR A 402 -17.19 -3.90 4.34
CA THR A 402 -18.65 -3.89 4.60
C THR A 402 -19.27 -5.28 4.52
N THR A 403 -18.68 -6.16 3.70
CA THR A 403 -19.10 -7.55 3.51
C THR A 403 -18.23 -8.52 4.30
N ILE A 404 -17.82 -8.13 5.52
CA ILE A 404 -17.52 -9.11 6.57
C ILE A 404 -18.82 -9.86 6.83
N ASP A 405 -19.02 -10.94 6.07
CA ASP A 405 -20.16 -11.83 6.22
C ASP A 405 -19.97 -12.60 7.52
N TYR A 406 -20.39 -11.99 8.63
CA TYR A 406 -20.37 -12.59 9.96
C TYR A 406 -21.17 -13.88 10.03
N GLN A 407 -22.05 -14.18 9.05
CA GLN A 407 -22.77 -15.45 8.96
C GLN A 407 -21.89 -16.55 8.38
N THR A 408 -21.25 -16.30 7.24
CA THR A 408 -20.21 -17.17 6.68
C THR A 408 -19.02 -17.35 7.63
N LEU A 409 -18.53 -16.26 8.23
CA LEU A 409 -17.40 -16.25 9.15
C LEU A 409 -17.75 -16.96 10.48
N THR A 410 -19.00 -16.86 10.94
CA THR A 410 -19.52 -17.72 12.02
C THR A 410 -19.48 -19.17 11.60
N ALA A 411 -20.12 -19.54 10.49
CA ALA A 411 -20.25 -20.92 10.03
C ALA A 411 -18.90 -21.62 9.81
N ALA A 412 -17.89 -20.87 9.36
CA ALA A 412 -16.55 -21.37 9.04
C ALA A 412 -15.61 -21.50 10.26
N VAL A 413 -15.90 -20.84 11.38
CA VAL A 413 -14.97 -20.73 12.51
C VAL A 413 -15.56 -21.29 13.81
N ILE A 414 -16.89 -21.34 13.91
CA ILE A 414 -17.62 -21.73 15.13
C ILE A 414 -18.10 -23.19 15.06
N PRO A 415 -17.74 -24.03 16.07
CA PRO A 415 -18.14 -25.44 16.12
C PRO A 415 -19.66 -25.67 16.03
N GLN A 416 -20.04 -26.78 15.39
CA GLN A 416 -21.43 -27.18 15.13
C GLN A 416 -22.35 -27.07 16.36
N TRP A 417 -21.89 -27.50 17.55
CA TRP A 417 -22.68 -27.48 18.77
C TRP A 417 -23.20 -26.09 19.18
N LEU A 418 -22.54 -25.00 18.76
CA LEU A 418 -23.02 -23.64 19.01
C LEU A 418 -24.08 -23.22 17.99
N GLN A 419 -24.00 -23.71 16.75
CA GLN A 419 -25.04 -23.58 15.75
C GLN A 419 -26.29 -24.36 16.19
N ASP A 420 -26.11 -25.57 16.71
CA ASP A 420 -27.17 -26.39 17.33
C ASP A 420 -27.80 -25.67 18.54
N LEU A 421 -26.99 -24.97 19.35
CA LEU A 421 -27.48 -24.15 20.47
C LEU A 421 -28.32 -22.96 20.00
N GLN A 422 -27.92 -22.26 18.94
CA GLN A 422 -28.71 -21.22 18.29
C GLN A 422 -30.05 -21.79 17.80
N ASN A 423 -30.02 -22.92 17.10
CA ASN A 423 -31.21 -23.58 16.56
C ASN A 423 -32.16 -24.04 17.69
N ALA A 424 -31.63 -24.62 18.76
CA ALA A 424 -32.40 -25.02 19.95
C ALA A 424 -33.05 -23.83 20.68
N LEU A 425 -32.37 -22.68 20.73
CA LEU A 425 -32.92 -21.44 21.29
C LEU A 425 -34.05 -20.87 20.40
N GLN A 426 -33.88 -20.88 19.07
CA GLN A 426 -34.93 -20.48 18.14
C GLN A 426 -36.18 -21.36 18.26
N VAL A 427 -36.02 -22.68 18.43
CA VAL A 427 -37.13 -23.63 18.64
C VAL A 427 -37.96 -23.30 19.90
N VAL A 428 -37.37 -22.74 20.95
CA VAL A 428 -38.11 -22.27 22.14
C VAL A 428 -38.55 -20.79 22.05
N GLY A 429 -38.52 -20.21 20.84
CA GLY A 429 -38.98 -18.83 20.57
C GLY A 429 -37.97 -17.73 20.91
N VAL A 430 -36.71 -18.09 21.19
CA VAL A 430 -35.64 -17.14 21.51
C VAL A 430 -34.77 -16.93 20.27
N ASN A 431 -35.04 -15.86 19.52
CA ASN A 431 -34.20 -15.48 18.39
C ASN A 431 -32.91 -14.79 18.88
N ILE A 432 -31.83 -15.57 18.96
CA ILE A 432 -30.45 -15.09 19.12
C ILE A 432 -29.70 -15.49 17.85
N SER A 433 -29.07 -14.52 17.20
CA SER A 433 -28.15 -14.74 16.07
C SER A 433 -26.73 -14.58 16.58
N ILE A 434 -25.91 -15.63 16.42
CA ILE A 434 -24.47 -15.60 16.74
C ILE A 434 -23.74 -14.61 15.82
N PRO A 435 -23.99 -14.56 14.48
CA PRO A 435 -23.48 -13.50 13.62
C PRO A 435 -23.76 -12.10 14.16
N ASN A 436 -24.99 -11.82 14.60
CA ASN A 436 -25.36 -10.50 15.13
C ASN A 436 -24.69 -10.19 16.48
N LEU A 437 -24.29 -11.19 17.27
CA LEU A 437 -23.53 -11.00 18.51
C LEU A 437 -22.04 -10.70 18.24
N ILE A 438 -21.48 -11.23 17.15
CA ILE A 438 -20.11 -10.96 16.70
C ILE A 438 -20.04 -9.61 16.01
N ALA A 439 -21.01 -9.30 15.14
CA ALA A 439 -21.24 -7.97 14.59
C ALA A 439 -21.36 -6.92 15.73
N ALA A 440 -22.19 -7.17 16.76
CA ALA A 440 -22.31 -6.27 17.91
C ALA A 440 -21.05 -6.16 18.80
N LEU A 441 -20.02 -6.99 18.59
CA LEU A 441 -18.69 -6.87 19.20
C LEU A 441 -17.68 -6.14 18.31
N LEU A 442 -17.78 -6.31 16.99
CA LEU A 442 -16.78 -5.84 16.01
C LEU A 442 -17.23 -4.61 15.23
N ASP A 443 -18.49 -4.46 14.84
CA ASP A 443 -19.04 -3.24 14.19
C ASP A 443 -18.73 -1.95 14.96
N PRO A 444 -18.78 -1.89 16.32
CA PRO A 444 -18.39 -0.69 17.07
C PRO A 444 -16.92 -0.29 16.90
N VAL A 445 -16.09 -1.18 16.38
CA VAL A 445 -14.71 -0.92 15.94
C VAL A 445 -14.68 -0.69 14.43
N VAL A 446 -15.20 -1.65 13.63
CA VAL A 446 -15.09 -1.68 12.16
C VAL A 446 -15.82 -0.52 11.47
N THR A 447 -17.14 -0.38 11.70
CA THR A 447 -17.98 0.56 10.95
C THR A 447 -17.51 2.01 11.11
N PRO A 448 -17.14 2.50 12.32
CA PRO A 448 -16.60 3.85 12.48
C PRO A 448 -15.34 4.15 11.66
N ILE A 449 -14.44 3.17 11.48
CA ILE A 449 -13.22 3.37 10.66
C ILE A 449 -13.60 3.47 9.19
N LYS A 450 -14.38 2.50 8.71
CA LYS A 450 -14.75 2.38 7.31
C LYS A 450 -15.62 3.56 6.88
N ASP A 451 -16.51 4.05 7.74
CA ASP A 451 -17.27 5.27 7.48
C ASP A 451 -16.36 6.51 7.50
N ALA A 452 -15.36 6.59 8.38
CA ALA A 452 -14.40 7.71 8.39
C ALA A 452 -13.49 7.72 7.16
N ILE A 453 -12.89 6.59 6.80
CA ILE A 453 -12.02 6.49 5.62
C ILE A 453 -12.84 6.64 4.33
N LYS A 454 -14.04 6.09 4.26
CA LYS A 454 -14.91 6.33 3.10
C LYS A 454 -15.32 7.79 2.99
N GLN A 455 -15.85 8.40 4.05
CA GLN A 455 -16.32 9.79 4.00
C GLN A 455 -15.18 10.79 3.79
N TYR A 456 -14.18 10.79 4.68
CA TYR A 456 -13.12 11.82 4.72
C TYR A 456 -11.94 11.51 3.81
N VAL A 457 -11.89 10.36 3.13
CA VAL A 457 -10.75 10.01 2.28
C VAL A 457 -11.21 9.59 0.88
N ILE A 458 -12.09 8.60 0.73
CA ILE A 458 -12.54 8.14 -0.59
C ILE A 458 -13.51 9.12 -1.26
N ASP A 459 -14.56 9.51 -0.55
CA ASP A 459 -15.67 10.30 -1.09
C ASP A 459 -15.29 11.78 -1.26
N GLU A 460 -14.64 12.40 -0.26
CA GLU A 460 -14.09 13.77 -0.36
C GLU A 460 -13.14 13.94 -1.55
N ALA A 461 -12.23 12.98 -1.77
CA ALA A 461 -11.27 13.06 -2.87
C ALA A 461 -11.89 12.75 -4.25
N THR A 462 -12.89 11.87 -4.30
CA THR A 462 -13.69 11.66 -5.52
C THR A 462 -14.32 12.98 -5.95
N VAL A 463 -14.94 13.71 -5.00
CA VAL A 463 -15.50 15.06 -5.23
C VAL A 463 -14.42 16.07 -5.61
N TYR A 464 -13.24 16.07 -4.96
CA TYR A 464 -12.10 16.94 -5.28
C TYR A 464 -11.69 16.82 -6.77
N VAL A 465 -11.39 15.60 -7.23
CA VAL A 465 -10.94 15.36 -8.62
C VAL A 465 -12.06 15.69 -9.60
N GLU A 466 -13.30 15.36 -9.24
CA GLU A 466 -14.48 15.67 -10.03
C GLU A 466 -14.67 17.18 -10.25
N ASP A 467 -14.59 18.01 -9.21
CA ASP A 467 -14.84 19.44 -9.30
C ASP A 467 -13.66 20.22 -9.87
N LEU A 468 -12.42 19.78 -9.61
CA LEU A 468 -11.22 20.31 -10.27
C LEU A 468 -11.27 20.11 -11.79
N VAL A 469 -11.65 18.92 -12.27
CA VAL A 469 -11.87 18.66 -13.72
C VAL A 469 -12.98 19.54 -14.28
N GLY A 470 -14.01 19.86 -13.48
CA GLY A 470 -15.10 20.76 -13.85
C GLY A 470 -14.62 22.20 -14.07
N GLU A 471 -13.96 22.79 -13.07
CA GLU A 471 -13.53 24.18 -13.11
C GLU A 471 -12.37 24.40 -14.09
N TYR A 472 -11.48 23.40 -14.25
CA TYR A 472 -10.43 23.42 -15.28
C TYR A 472 -11.01 23.63 -16.67
N LYS A 473 -11.97 22.77 -17.06
CA LYS A 473 -12.66 22.85 -18.36
C LYS A 473 -13.49 24.12 -18.52
N ALA A 474 -13.91 24.75 -17.42
CA ALA A 474 -14.62 26.03 -17.44
C ALA A 474 -13.69 27.25 -17.66
N GLN A 475 -12.53 27.32 -17.00
CA GLN A 475 -11.62 28.48 -17.08
C GLN A 475 -10.57 28.39 -18.19
N PHE A 476 -10.27 27.19 -18.72
CA PHE A 476 -9.14 26.90 -19.63
C PHE A 476 -8.90 27.95 -20.71
N ALA A 477 -9.90 28.19 -21.57
CA ALA A 477 -9.76 29.07 -22.73
C ALA A 477 -9.53 30.54 -22.35
N THR A 478 -10.12 31.02 -21.25
CA THR A 478 -9.99 32.40 -20.78
C THR A 478 -8.61 32.65 -20.17
N VAL A 479 -8.16 31.77 -19.27
CA VAL A 479 -6.87 31.91 -18.59
C VAL A 479 -5.71 31.68 -19.56
N LYS A 480 -5.80 30.68 -20.46
CA LYS A 480 -4.80 30.47 -21.53
C LYS A 480 -4.65 31.71 -22.42
N SER A 481 -5.74 32.42 -22.72
CA SER A 481 -5.70 33.66 -23.49
C SER A 481 -5.10 34.84 -22.72
N GLU A 482 -5.33 34.95 -21.40
CA GLU A 482 -4.63 35.92 -20.54
C GLU A 482 -3.11 35.68 -20.55
N TYR A 483 -2.70 34.42 -20.42
CA TYR A 483 -1.28 34.03 -20.38
C TYR A 483 -0.59 34.24 -21.71
N GLN A 484 -1.22 33.90 -22.83
CA GLN A 484 -0.70 34.20 -24.17
C GLN A 484 -0.46 35.71 -24.36
N GLN A 485 -1.29 36.58 -23.77
CA GLN A 485 -1.08 38.04 -23.79
C GLN A 485 0.10 38.48 -22.92
N ARG A 486 0.28 37.91 -21.72
CA ARG A 486 1.47 38.18 -20.88
C ARG A 486 2.77 37.74 -21.57
N LEU A 487 2.79 36.55 -22.15
CA LEU A 487 3.94 36.02 -22.90
C LEU A 487 4.30 36.87 -24.13
N ALA A 488 3.29 37.35 -24.87
CA ALA A 488 3.51 38.22 -26.02
C ALA A 488 4.07 39.61 -25.64
N GLN A 489 3.79 40.09 -24.43
CA GLN A 489 4.37 41.34 -23.90
C GLN A 489 5.83 41.16 -23.44
N ALA A 490 6.16 40.00 -22.87
CA ALA A 490 7.52 39.68 -22.42
C ALA A 490 8.47 39.22 -23.55
N ALA A 491 7.95 38.99 -24.77
CA ALA A 491 8.72 38.50 -25.90
C ALA A 491 9.86 39.47 -26.30
N PRO A 492 11.12 39.00 -26.47
CA PRO A 492 12.23 39.86 -26.84
C PRO A 492 12.04 40.55 -28.20
N ALA A 493 12.30 41.86 -28.25
CA ALA A 493 12.10 42.67 -29.45
C ALA A 493 12.88 42.12 -30.66
N GLY A 494 12.15 41.77 -31.73
CA GLY A 494 12.71 41.23 -32.96
C GLY A 494 12.86 39.70 -33.01
N GLN A 495 12.43 38.95 -31.98
CA GLN A 495 12.17 37.52 -32.12
C GLN A 495 10.78 37.26 -32.74
N SER A 496 10.62 36.10 -33.36
CA SER A 496 9.31 35.57 -33.79
C SER A 496 8.77 34.64 -32.71
N GLY A 497 7.57 34.91 -32.19
CA GLY A 497 6.98 34.15 -31.10
C GLY A 497 7.49 34.55 -29.72
N THR A 498 7.27 33.68 -28.75
CA THR A 498 7.60 33.84 -27.33
C THR A 498 8.83 32.99 -26.95
N PHE A 499 9.12 32.88 -25.65
CA PHE A 499 10.15 31.94 -25.18
C PHE A 499 9.66 30.48 -25.21
N LEU A 500 8.34 30.23 -25.11
CA LEU A 500 7.78 28.86 -25.14
C LEU A 500 7.94 28.20 -26.50
N ASP A 501 7.76 28.95 -27.59
CA ASP A 501 8.03 28.50 -28.97
C ASP A 501 9.48 28.00 -29.18
N GLN A 502 10.36 28.25 -28.20
CA GLN A 502 11.80 28.00 -28.20
C GLN A 502 12.27 27.45 -26.84
N LEU A 503 11.38 26.73 -26.14
CA LEU A 503 11.52 26.36 -24.72
C LEU A 503 12.89 25.75 -24.36
N PHE A 504 13.47 24.89 -25.19
CA PHE A 504 14.75 24.22 -24.88
C PHE A 504 15.97 25.16 -24.95
N ASP A 505 15.85 26.33 -25.57
CA ASP A 505 16.85 27.42 -25.55
C ASP A 505 16.60 28.43 -24.40
N SER A 506 15.55 28.25 -23.59
CA SER A 506 15.16 29.20 -22.52
C SER A 506 15.82 28.95 -21.17
N GLY A 507 15.86 29.99 -20.34
CA GLY A 507 16.25 29.90 -18.93
C GLY A 507 15.41 28.89 -18.15
N LEU A 508 14.08 28.90 -18.34
CA LEU A 508 13.15 27.98 -17.66
C LEU A 508 13.57 26.51 -17.82
N TYR A 509 13.83 26.05 -19.06
CA TYR A 509 14.31 24.69 -19.29
C TYR A 509 15.78 24.51 -18.84
N GLY A 510 16.66 25.43 -19.21
CA GLY A 510 18.10 25.27 -18.98
C GLY A 510 18.49 25.30 -17.51
N HIS A 511 17.86 26.16 -16.71
CA HIS A 511 18.08 26.26 -15.27
C HIS A 511 17.48 25.08 -14.53
N SER A 512 16.26 24.64 -14.90
CA SER A 512 15.63 23.42 -14.38
C SER A 512 16.52 22.19 -14.61
N PHE A 513 17.05 22.03 -15.83
CA PHE A 513 18.02 20.97 -16.14
C PHE A 513 19.31 21.10 -15.32
N ASN A 514 19.85 22.31 -15.17
CA ASN A 514 21.10 22.55 -14.47
C ASN A 514 21.02 22.28 -12.97
N ILE A 515 19.95 22.75 -12.31
CA ILE A 515 19.77 22.52 -10.88
C ILE A 515 19.46 21.05 -10.60
N ALA A 516 18.66 20.37 -11.43
CA ALA A 516 18.41 18.93 -11.30
C ALA A 516 19.69 18.10 -11.42
N ALA A 517 20.50 18.34 -12.46
CA ALA A 517 21.78 17.66 -12.63
C ALA A 517 22.72 17.93 -11.43
N THR A 518 22.77 19.17 -10.94
CA THR A 518 23.65 19.55 -9.82
C THR A 518 23.15 18.99 -8.49
N ALA A 519 21.84 18.97 -8.25
CA ALA A 519 21.22 18.37 -7.07
C ALA A 519 21.54 16.88 -7.00
N ILE A 520 21.35 16.13 -8.10
CA ILE A 520 21.71 14.71 -8.20
C ILE A 520 23.21 14.46 -7.94
N ALA A 521 24.10 15.40 -8.28
CA ALA A 521 25.53 15.29 -7.99
C ALA A 521 25.87 15.61 -6.52
N ASP A 522 25.20 16.59 -5.91
CA ASP A 522 25.33 16.95 -4.49
C ASP A 522 24.03 17.58 -3.96
N HIS A 523 23.23 16.80 -3.22
CA HIS A 523 21.93 17.22 -2.70
C HIS A 523 22.02 18.49 -1.82
N ARG A 524 23.19 18.75 -1.22
CA ARG A 524 23.42 19.94 -0.38
C ARG A 524 23.29 21.24 -1.16
N VAL A 525 23.35 21.20 -2.49
CA VAL A 525 23.23 22.39 -3.34
C VAL A 525 21.84 23.04 -3.24
N VAL A 526 20.78 22.25 -2.98
CA VAL A 526 19.39 22.73 -2.84
C VAL A 526 18.97 22.96 -1.38
N LEU A 527 19.77 22.50 -0.40
CA LEU A 527 19.46 22.64 1.02
C LEU A 527 19.85 24.02 1.59
N PRO A 528 19.03 24.63 2.48
CA PRO A 528 19.40 25.85 3.18
C PRO A 528 20.41 25.54 4.30
N ALA A 529 21.49 26.31 4.39
CA ALA A 529 22.56 26.12 5.36
C ALA A 529 22.20 26.63 6.77
N THR A 530 21.21 26.03 7.42
CA THR A 530 20.74 26.47 8.74
C THR A 530 20.19 25.31 9.60
N PRO A 531 20.62 25.19 10.87
CA PRO A 531 20.11 24.19 11.82
C PRO A 531 18.73 24.58 12.41
N ASP A 532 18.24 25.79 12.16
CA ASP A 532 16.87 26.18 12.50
C ASP A 532 15.91 25.67 11.41
N PRO A 533 14.96 24.75 11.71
CA PRO A 533 14.01 24.22 10.73
C PRO A 533 13.05 25.27 10.16
N LEU A 534 12.96 26.45 10.77
CA LEU A 534 12.05 27.54 10.37
C LEU A 534 12.64 28.46 9.28
N LEU A 535 13.95 28.36 8.99
CA LEU A 535 14.63 29.16 7.96
C LEU A 535 14.82 28.35 6.66
N GLY A 536 14.64 28.97 5.49
CA GLY A 536 14.59 28.28 4.19
C GLY A 536 13.15 28.04 3.68
N PRO A 537 12.97 27.46 2.48
CA PRO A 537 11.65 27.23 1.86
C PRO A 537 10.78 26.23 2.64
N ALA A 538 9.46 26.29 2.42
CA ALA A 538 8.45 25.38 3.01
C ALA A 538 7.68 24.55 1.97
N SER A 539 7.91 24.81 0.68
CA SER A 539 7.32 24.13 -0.47
C SER A 539 8.28 24.32 -1.64
N PHE A 540 8.27 23.42 -2.62
CA PHE A 540 8.99 23.64 -3.88
C PHE A 540 8.42 24.82 -4.67
N ASP A 541 7.12 25.08 -4.49
CA ASP A 541 6.27 25.95 -5.32
C ASP A 541 6.38 27.44 -4.94
N ALA A 542 7.22 27.72 -3.93
CA ALA A 542 7.43 29.04 -3.37
C ALA A 542 8.37 29.87 -4.27
N SER A 543 7.92 31.06 -4.72
CA SER A 543 8.50 31.79 -5.86
C SER A 543 10.04 31.94 -5.86
N HIS A 544 10.69 32.32 -4.76
CA HIS A 544 12.14 32.54 -4.71
C HIS A 544 12.88 31.44 -3.94
N THR A 545 12.37 30.21 -3.95
CA THR A 545 13.06 29.00 -3.46
C THR A 545 14.52 28.89 -3.95
N PRO A 546 14.87 29.18 -5.23
CA PRO A 546 16.25 29.15 -5.71
C PRO A 546 17.20 30.09 -4.95
N SER A 547 16.68 31.22 -4.43
CA SER A 547 17.45 32.21 -3.68
C SER A 547 17.74 31.79 -2.23
N TRP A 548 17.12 30.72 -1.73
CA TRP A 548 17.45 30.08 -0.45
C TRP A 548 18.46 28.92 -0.58
N MET A 549 18.61 28.37 -1.79
CA MET A 549 19.53 27.26 -2.08
C MET A 549 21.00 27.71 -2.00
N GLN A 550 21.92 26.79 -1.68
CA GLN A 550 23.35 27.05 -1.89
C GLN A 550 23.66 27.37 -3.37
N ALA A 551 22.90 26.82 -4.32
CA ALA A 551 22.99 27.16 -5.74
C ALA A 551 22.78 28.67 -6.04
N GLY A 552 21.86 29.34 -5.34
CA GLY A 552 21.58 30.78 -5.51
C GLY A 552 22.44 31.67 -4.61
N VAL A 553 22.70 31.23 -3.37
CA VAL A 553 23.48 31.97 -2.36
C VAL A 553 24.98 31.98 -2.69
N CYS A 554 25.56 30.85 -3.11
CA CYS A 554 26.98 30.77 -3.46
C CYS A 554 27.22 31.31 -4.87
N GLU A 555 27.68 32.56 -4.99
CA GLU A 555 27.87 33.22 -6.29
C GLU A 555 28.71 32.42 -7.32
N TYR A 556 29.74 31.71 -6.86
CA TYR A 556 30.60 30.88 -7.72
C TYR A 556 29.87 29.64 -8.29
N LEU A 557 28.81 29.16 -7.64
CA LEU A 557 27.89 28.15 -8.17
C LEU A 557 26.81 28.79 -9.05
N ARG A 558 26.23 29.92 -8.59
CA ARG A 558 25.14 30.63 -9.27
C ARG A 558 25.44 30.93 -10.74
N GLN A 559 26.65 31.38 -11.05
CA GLN A 559 27.04 31.69 -12.44
C GLN A 559 27.15 30.44 -13.34
N ALA A 560 27.39 29.25 -12.78
CA ALA A 560 27.47 27.99 -13.52
C ALA A 560 26.08 27.33 -13.70
N ILE A 561 25.22 27.43 -12.69
CA ILE A 561 23.91 26.77 -12.66
C ILE A 561 22.83 27.65 -13.32
N PHE A 562 22.84 28.96 -13.02
CA PHE A 562 21.81 29.94 -13.41
C PHE A 562 22.37 31.08 -14.31
N PRO A 563 22.97 30.77 -15.48
CA PRO A 563 23.72 31.74 -16.28
C PRO A 563 22.89 32.87 -16.92
N LEU A 564 21.56 32.86 -16.77
CA LEU A 564 20.67 33.94 -17.27
C LEU A 564 20.10 34.82 -16.13
N GLY A 565 20.48 34.57 -14.87
CA GLY A 565 19.89 35.19 -13.67
C GLY A 565 18.79 34.34 -13.03
N LEU A 566 18.46 34.61 -11.77
CA LEU A 566 17.45 33.86 -10.99
C LEU A 566 16.01 34.32 -11.26
N GLU A 567 15.84 35.62 -11.50
CA GLU A 567 14.51 36.26 -11.61
C GLU A 567 13.73 35.76 -12.85
N VAL A 568 12.41 35.98 -12.90
CA VAL A 568 11.55 35.56 -14.04
C VAL A 568 12.05 36.07 -15.38
N SER A 569 12.64 37.27 -15.43
CA SER A 569 13.28 37.79 -16.64
C SER A 569 14.39 36.88 -17.16
N GLY A 570 15.14 36.21 -16.28
CA GLY A 570 16.18 35.24 -16.63
C GLY A 570 15.59 33.92 -17.12
N LEU A 571 14.52 33.44 -16.49
CA LEU A 571 13.81 32.22 -16.91
C LEU A 571 13.17 32.37 -18.31
N MET A 572 12.57 33.53 -18.59
CA MET A 572 11.95 33.84 -19.88
C MET A 572 12.95 34.27 -20.96
N SER A 573 14.23 34.47 -20.62
CA SER A 573 15.29 34.81 -21.58
C SER A 573 15.73 33.60 -22.40
N LEU A 574 16.26 33.85 -23.60
CA LEU A 574 16.76 32.82 -24.51
C LEU A 574 18.29 32.86 -24.64
N TRP A 575 18.93 31.70 -24.73
CA TRP A 575 20.33 31.55 -25.08
C TRP A 575 20.46 31.14 -26.56
N LYS A 576 21.07 31.99 -27.39
CA LYS A 576 21.30 31.68 -28.82
C LYS A 576 22.72 32.02 -29.25
N SER A 577 23.35 31.09 -29.96
CA SER A 577 24.66 31.29 -30.60
C SER A 577 25.77 31.80 -29.67
N GLY A 578 25.69 31.49 -28.37
CA GLY A 578 26.63 31.98 -27.35
C GLY A 578 26.31 33.34 -26.75
N ALA A 579 25.10 33.87 -26.94
CA ALA A 579 24.64 35.15 -26.41
C ALA A 579 23.25 35.05 -25.75
N ILE A 580 23.02 35.91 -24.76
CA ILE A 580 21.73 36.06 -24.07
C ILE A 580 20.84 37.02 -24.86
N ILE A 581 19.58 36.64 -25.08
CA ILE A 581 18.51 37.47 -25.61
C ILE A 581 17.51 37.71 -24.47
N PRO A 582 17.51 38.89 -23.83
CA PRO A 582 16.73 39.13 -22.61
C PRO A 582 15.24 39.29 -22.88
N ALA A 583 14.41 38.75 -21.98
CA ALA A 583 12.97 38.98 -21.95
C ALA A 583 12.61 40.39 -21.48
N VAL A 584 11.43 40.89 -21.87
CA VAL A 584 10.91 42.22 -21.54
C VAL A 584 9.94 42.13 -20.36
N VAL A 585 10.47 41.80 -19.19
CA VAL A 585 9.71 41.65 -17.94
C VAL A 585 9.97 42.85 -17.04
N ASN A 586 8.91 43.49 -16.52
CA ASN A 586 9.00 44.73 -15.73
C ASN A 586 8.77 44.51 -14.22
N GLU A 587 8.17 43.39 -13.85
CA GLU A 587 7.77 42.99 -12.50
C GLU A 587 8.13 41.52 -12.33
N ASP A 588 8.67 41.14 -11.18
CA ASP A 588 9.03 39.75 -10.86
C ASP A 588 7.87 39.05 -10.13
N SER A 589 8.06 37.79 -9.70
CA SER A 589 7.00 37.02 -9.03
C SER A 589 6.55 37.65 -7.71
N PRO A 590 5.27 37.47 -7.32
CA PRO A 590 4.78 37.95 -6.04
C PRO A 590 5.48 37.28 -4.85
N LEU A 591 5.74 38.07 -3.80
CA LEU A 591 6.34 37.64 -2.54
C LEU A 591 5.26 37.23 -1.53
N GLU A 592 5.31 35.98 -1.06
CA GLU A 592 4.40 35.40 -0.05
C GLU A 592 4.56 36.05 1.33
N CYS A 593 3.98 37.24 1.49
CA CYS A 593 3.99 37.97 2.75
C CYS A 593 2.84 38.99 2.78
N HIS A 594 1.89 38.82 3.69
CA HIS A 594 0.69 39.66 3.80
C HIS A 594 0.89 40.81 4.79
N ASP A 595 0.30 41.97 4.49
CA ASP A 595 0.29 43.14 5.38
C ASP A 595 -0.98 43.98 5.14
N GLY A 596 -1.81 44.10 6.17
CA GLY A 596 -3.11 44.78 6.12
C GLY A 596 -4.23 44.01 5.42
N SER A 597 -3.94 42.96 4.66
CA SER A 597 -4.93 42.22 3.87
C SER A 597 -4.45 40.83 3.41
N LEU A 598 -5.32 39.81 3.50
CA LEU A 598 -5.16 38.55 2.77
C LEU A 598 -5.15 38.77 1.24
N ALA A 599 -5.80 39.84 0.78
CA ALA A 599 -5.94 40.19 -0.64
C ALA A 599 -4.80 41.08 -1.18
N ALA A 600 -3.70 41.25 -0.42
CA ALA A 600 -2.53 42.00 -0.89
C ALA A 600 -1.23 41.46 -0.26
N PHE A 601 -0.20 41.30 -1.09
CA PHE A 601 1.16 41.10 -0.61
C PHE A 601 1.79 42.45 -0.22
N THR A 602 2.71 42.43 0.75
CA THR A 602 3.33 43.66 1.25
C THR A 602 4.33 44.24 0.25
N PRO A 603 4.29 45.56 -0.02
CA PRO A 603 5.31 46.23 -0.82
C PRO A 603 6.61 46.51 -0.03
N ASN A 604 6.64 46.24 1.29
CA ASN A 604 7.81 46.48 2.15
C ASN A 604 8.02 45.31 3.14
N PRO A 605 8.44 44.13 2.65
CA PRO A 605 8.61 42.94 3.47
C PRO A 605 9.71 43.09 4.52
N SER A 606 9.50 42.45 5.68
CA SER A 606 10.45 42.41 6.80
C SER A 606 10.15 41.25 7.73
N ALA A 607 11.11 40.84 8.56
CA ALA A 607 10.95 39.72 9.51
C ALA A 607 9.76 39.85 10.50
N GLY A 608 9.29 41.08 10.76
CA GLY A 608 8.12 41.34 11.62
C GLY A 608 6.77 41.29 10.89
N VAL A 609 6.78 41.40 9.57
CA VAL A 609 5.59 41.33 8.70
C VAL A 609 5.47 39.93 8.10
N CYS A 610 6.57 39.37 7.60
CA CYS A 610 6.65 38.06 6.95
C CYS A 610 6.90 36.91 7.94
N LYS A 611 6.22 36.95 9.09
CA LYS A 611 6.31 35.89 10.10
C LYS A 611 5.49 34.68 9.64
N LEU A 612 6.11 33.50 9.60
CA LEU A 612 5.41 32.24 9.35
C LEU A 612 4.30 32.02 10.40
N THR A 613 3.12 31.61 9.93
CA THR A 613 1.91 31.39 10.72
C THR A 613 0.98 30.40 10.01
N ASP A 614 0.15 29.66 10.76
CA ASP A 614 -0.95 28.91 10.18
C ASP A 614 -2.08 29.83 9.67
N LEU A 615 -2.94 29.29 8.81
CA LEU A 615 -4.04 30.01 8.17
C LEU A 615 -5.13 30.47 9.16
N GLU A 616 -5.46 29.66 10.18
CA GLU A 616 -6.43 30.03 11.22
C GLU A 616 -5.93 31.29 11.97
N SER A 617 -4.63 31.35 12.29
CA SER A 617 -3.95 32.48 12.91
C SER A 617 -3.80 33.70 11.98
N LEU A 618 -3.52 33.51 10.68
CA LEU A 618 -3.42 34.61 9.70
C LEU A 618 -4.78 35.29 9.46
N ILE A 619 -5.86 34.52 9.46
CA ILE A 619 -7.24 35.03 9.39
C ILE A 619 -7.62 35.74 10.70
N GLN A 620 -7.07 35.32 11.85
CA GLN A 620 -7.36 35.91 13.17
C GLN A 620 -6.54 37.16 13.53
N ASP A 621 -5.36 37.41 12.93
CA ASP A 621 -4.72 38.73 13.04
C ASP A 621 -5.58 39.75 12.27
N ALA A 622 -6.08 40.77 12.98
CA ALA A 622 -6.98 41.79 12.42
C ALA A 622 -6.33 42.73 11.38
N ALA A 623 -5.02 42.59 11.14
CA ALA A 623 -4.26 43.21 10.06
C ALA A 623 -3.67 42.18 9.09
N HIS A 624 -4.01 40.88 9.21
CA HIS A 624 -3.58 39.80 8.31
C HIS A 624 -2.07 39.80 8.02
N ARG A 625 -1.25 39.96 9.06
CA ARG A 625 0.22 40.01 8.93
C ARG A 625 0.81 38.63 9.14
N GLY A 626 1.66 38.21 8.20
CA GLY A 626 2.35 36.94 8.24
C GLY A 626 2.41 36.30 6.87
N THR A 627 2.77 35.03 6.85
CA THR A 627 2.75 34.18 5.67
C THR A 627 2.47 32.73 6.06
N VAL A 628 1.78 32.00 5.20
CA VAL A 628 1.57 30.54 5.32
C VAL A 628 2.73 29.73 4.77
N SER A 629 3.63 30.36 4.01
CA SER A 629 4.70 29.75 3.23
C SER A 629 6.01 30.54 3.40
N ARG A 630 7.04 30.33 2.56
CA ARG A 630 8.40 30.84 2.82
C ARG A 630 9.17 31.36 1.59
N ALA A 631 8.52 31.83 0.52
CA ALA A 631 9.23 32.34 -0.66
C ALA A 631 10.14 33.56 -0.45
N HIS A 632 10.16 34.22 0.72
CA HIS A 632 10.91 35.47 0.90
C HIS A 632 12.33 35.27 1.50
N PRO A 633 13.42 35.21 0.70
CA PRO A 633 14.80 35.28 1.22
C PRO A 633 15.04 36.66 1.86
N PRO A 634 15.68 36.75 3.04
CA PRO A 634 15.48 37.89 3.93
C PRO A 634 16.20 39.19 3.54
N LEU A 635 15.46 40.30 3.59
CA LEU A 635 15.99 41.65 3.81
C LEU A 635 15.68 42.12 5.25
N PRO A 636 16.33 43.21 5.69
CA PRO A 636 17.39 43.15 6.69
C PRO A 636 16.89 42.80 8.11
N GLY A 637 17.52 41.82 8.75
CA GLY A 637 17.35 41.54 10.19
C GLY A 637 17.21 40.07 10.56
N THR A 638 16.80 39.22 9.61
CA THR A 638 16.85 37.76 9.73
C THR A 638 18.30 37.27 9.55
N PRO A 639 18.73 36.14 10.15
CA PRO A 639 20.02 35.55 9.82
C PRO A 639 20.13 35.24 8.33
N GLU A 640 21.21 35.71 7.68
CA GLU A 640 21.53 35.34 6.30
C GLU A 640 21.79 33.83 6.22
N VAL A 641 21.20 33.15 5.24
CA VAL A 641 21.65 31.79 4.89
C VAL A 641 23.02 31.94 4.25
N ALA A 642 24.05 31.50 4.96
CA ALA A 642 25.43 31.61 4.49
C ALA A 642 25.72 30.64 3.34
N CYS A 643 26.63 31.02 2.44
CA CYS A 643 27.30 30.06 1.57
C CYS A 643 28.31 29.23 2.38
N ILE A 644 28.19 27.91 2.39
CA ILE A 644 29.04 27.01 3.19
C ILE A 644 30.33 26.56 2.49
N GLY A 645 30.53 26.96 1.23
CA GLY A 645 31.71 26.59 0.45
C GLY A 645 31.66 25.15 -0.07
N LEU A 646 30.52 24.72 -0.61
CA LEU A 646 30.38 23.42 -1.28
C LEU A 646 31.39 23.26 -2.41
N GLN A 647 32.13 22.15 -2.39
CA GLN A 647 32.93 21.66 -3.52
C GLN A 647 32.11 20.59 -4.25
N ILE A 648 31.66 20.92 -5.46
CA ILE A 648 30.88 20.02 -6.33
C ILE A 648 31.72 19.69 -7.55
N GLN A 649 31.98 18.41 -7.80
CA GLN A 649 32.98 17.99 -8.79
C GLN A 649 32.57 18.40 -10.20
N GLY A 650 33.36 19.31 -10.79
CA GLY A 650 33.15 19.85 -12.14
C GLY A 650 32.48 21.23 -12.20
N LEU A 651 32.14 21.81 -11.05
CA LEU A 651 31.81 23.23 -10.88
C LEU A 651 33.03 24.02 -10.34
N PRO A 652 32.99 25.37 -10.29
CA PRO A 652 34.07 26.15 -9.70
C PRO A 652 34.27 25.85 -8.20
N ASP A 653 35.52 25.92 -7.74
CA ASP A 653 35.87 25.83 -6.33
C ASP A 653 35.40 27.05 -5.52
N PRO A 654 35.11 26.90 -4.22
CA PRO A 654 34.78 28.01 -3.33
C PRO A 654 35.94 29.01 -3.18
N PRO A 655 35.67 30.32 -3.19
CA PRO A 655 36.68 31.34 -2.89
C PRO A 655 37.40 31.13 -1.55
N PRO A 656 38.73 31.37 -1.47
CA PRO A 656 39.49 31.20 -0.24
C PRO A 656 38.94 31.99 0.95
N GLY A 657 38.59 31.27 2.02
CA GLY A 657 38.00 31.84 3.24
C GLY A 657 36.50 31.53 3.43
N ILE A 658 35.83 30.98 2.42
CA ILE A 658 34.47 30.43 2.54
C ILE A 658 34.58 28.93 2.86
N GLY A 659 33.96 28.49 3.96
CA GLY A 659 34.04 27.10 4.46
C GLY A 659 35.07 26.93 5.59
N GLY A 660 34.60 26.98 6.85
CA GLY A 660 35.45 27.04 8.04
C GLY A 660 35.22 25.95 9.10
N ALA A 661 34.39 24.93 8.83
CA ALA A 661 34.14 23.83 9.77
C ALA A 661 33.68 22.55 9.05
N GLY A 662 34.36 21.43 9.33
CA GLY A 662 33.96 20.07 8.92
C GLY A 662 34.58 19.59 7.59
N GLY A 663 35.43 18.56 7.64
CA GLY A 663 35.85 17.82 6.43
C GLY A 663 37.35 17.69 6.14
N SER A 664 38.26 17.91 7.10
CA SER A 664 39.69 17.62 6.85
C SER A 664 39.93 16.12 6.65
N THR A 665 40.36 15.72 5.46
CA THR A 665 40.69 14.33 5.13
C THR A 665 41.84 13.79 6.00
N GLY A 666 41.72 12.54 6.43
CA GLY A 666 42.70 11.92 7.33
C GLY A 666 44.02 11.60 6.63
N SER A 667 45.12 12.17 7.13
CA SER A 667 46.48 11.66 6.88
C SER A 667 47.25 11.62 8.20
N GLY A 668 47.88 10.47 8.50
CA GLY A 668 48.61 10.25 9.75
C GLY A 668 50.08 10.65 9.61
N GLY A 669 50.64 11.33 10.63
CA GLY A 669 51.99 11.91 10.56
C GLY A 669 52.61 12.26 11.92
N SER A 670 52.84 11.23 12.73
CA SER A 670 53.61 11.20 14.00
C SER A 670 54.56 12.38 14.35
N GLY A 671 54.28 13.03 15.50
CA GLY A 671 55.28 13.28 16.57
C GLY A 671 56.26 14.47 16.45
N GLY A 672 56.26 15.35 17.46
CA GLY A 672 57.33 16.33 17.69
C GLY A 672 57.01 17.32 18.83
N SER A 673 57.82 17.32 19.90
CA SER A 673 57.59 18.21 21.07
C SER A 673 58.76 19.17 21.29
N ALA A 674 58.53 20.46 21.08
CA ALA A 674 59.26 21.59 21.68
C ALA A 674 58.54 22.92 21.36
N ALA A 675 58.65 24.04 22.07
CA ALA A 675 58.80 24.38 23.49
C ALA A 675 59.42 25.79 23.59
N GLY A 676 58.71 26.76 24.19
CA GLY A 676 59.21 28.11 24.52
C GLY A 676 59.07 29.16 23.41
N SER A 677 59.02 30.47 23.70
CA SER A 677 58.93 31.19 24.99
C SER A 677 58.48 32.64 24.75
N GLY A 678 57.67 33.26 25.62
CA GLY A 678 57.23 34.67 25.41
C GLY A 678 56.14 35.21 26.35
N VAL A 679 56.38 35.23 27.66
CA VAL A 679 55.48 35.75 28.72
C VAL A 679 56.23 36.93 29.38
N PRO A 680 55.63 38.10 29.74
CA PRO A 680 54.70 38.14 30.87
C PRO A 680 53.60 39.22 31.00
N SER A 681 52.48 38.77 31.54
CA SER A 681 51.67 39.37 32.63
C SER A 681 51.15 40.82 32.58
N THR A 682 49.86 40.96 32.88
CA THR A 682 49.45 41.40 34.23
C THR A 682 48.19 40.64 34.67
N GLY A 683 48.16 40.19 35.93
CA GLY A 683 46.97 39.68 36.61
C GLY A 683 46.48 40.69 37.67
N PRO A 684 45.71 40.30 38.73
CA PRO A 684 45.81 38.98 39.37
C PRO A 684 44.48 38.28 39.78
N SER A 685 44.59 36.95 39.95
CA SER A 685 43.96 36.04 40.94
C SER A 685 42.57 36.31 41.56
N GLY A 686 41.71 35.31 41.78
CA GLY A 686 41.81 33.86 41.46
C GLY A 686 41.23 32.93 42.55
N SER A 687 41.01 31.65 42.19
CA SER A 687 40.70 30.46 43.05
C SER A 687 39.48 30.53 44.01
N GLY A 688 38.65 29.48 44.13
CA GLY A 688 38.63 28.21 43.41
C GLY A 688 37.73 27.15 44.08
N ASP A 689 37.45 26.08 43.33
CA ASP A 689 36.92 24.77 43.72
C ASP A 689 35.49 24.57 44.28
N ALA A 690 34.97 23.40 43.89
CA ALA A 690 33.96 22.54 44.52
C ALA A 690 32.47 22.95 44.58
N GLY A 691 31.62 21.97 44.22
CA GLY A 691 30.27 21.80 44.77
C GLY A 691 29.11 22.16 43.84
N GLY A 692 28.41 21.15 43.34
CA GLY A 692 27.11 21.34 42.68
C GLY A 692 25.95 21.47 43.68
N CYS A 693 24.98 22.30 43.34
CA CYS A 693 23.63 22.39 43.93
C CYS A 693 22.67 22.93 42.85
N GLY A 694 21.37 22.69 42.88
CA GLY A 694 20.58 21.91 43.82
C GLY A 694 19.11 22.32 43.72
N CYS A 695 18.17 21.37 43.69
CA CYS A 695 16.76 21.67 43.44
C CYS A 695 16.10 22.41 44.62
N ARG A 696 15.38 23.52 44.36
CA ARG A 696 14.14 23.85 45.09
C ARG A 696 13.27 24.90 44.40
N ALA A 697 11.95 24.69 44.48
CA ALA A 697 10.95 25.66 44.07
C ALA A 697 10.60 26.63 45.21
N PRO A 698 10.12 27.86 44.90
CA PRO A 698 9.51 28.74 45.89
C PRO A 698 8.03 28.38 46.09
N GLY A 699 7.68 28.06 47.35
CA GLY A 699 6.31 27.99 47.84
C GLY A 699 5.73 29.35 48.23
N PRO A 700 4.48 29.41 48.72
CA PRO A 700 3.59 30.55 48.49
C PRO A 700 3.32 31.42 49.75
N ALA A 701 2.70 32.60 49.53
CA ALA A 701 1.39 32.99 50.10
C ALA A 701 1.22 34.50 50.41
N ARG A 702 -0.01 34.96 50.10
CA ARG A 702 -0.91 35.82 50.93
C ARG A 702 -1.01 37.34 50.74
N ASP A 703 -2.24 37.77 51.07
CA ASP A 703 -2.76 39.09 51.44
C ASP A 703 -2.88 40.15 50.31
N LEU A 704 -3.99 40.89 50.13
CA LEU A 704 -5.25 41.01 50.91
C LEU A 704 -6.46 41.40 50.02
N HIS A 705 -7.44 40.48 49.90
CA HIS A 705 -8.91 40.59 50.09
C HIS A 705 -9.76 41.87 49.73
N PRO A 706 -11.13 41.88 49.83
CA PRO A 706 -11.95 42.26 48.66
C PRO A 706 -13.03 43.33 48.90
N GLU A 707 -13.81 43.66 47.86
CA GLU A 707 -15.23 44.03 48.00
C GLU A 707 -16.12 43.37 46.92
N LEU A 708 -17.40 43.19 47.29
CA LEU A 708 -18.58 43.03 46.43
C LEU A 708 -18.60 41.89 45.37
N ALA A 709 -18.88 40.68 45.86
CA ALA A 709 -19.66 39.69 45.13
C ALA A 709 -20.92 39.30 45.92
N LEU A 710 -22.10 39.81 45.52
CA LEU A 710 -23.44 39.27 45.80
C LEU A 710 -24.54 40.22 45.26
N LEU A 711 -25.71 39.66 44.95
CA LEU A 711 -26.94 40.33 44.45
C LEU A 711 -26.82 40.93 43.01
N ALA A 712 -27.80 40.76 42.11
CA ALA A 712 -29.04 39.98 42.20
C ALA A 712 -29.45 39.37 40.84
N LEU A 713 -29.93 38.13 40.87
CA LEU A 713 -30.62 37.47 39.77
C LEU A 713 -32.14 37.76 39.87
N ALA A 714 -32.58 38.97 39.50
CA ALA A 714 -34.01 39.32 39.51
C ALA A 714 -34.41 40.48 38.57
N ALA A 715 -35.56 40.31 37.90
CA ALA A 715 -36.54 41.34 37.57
C ALA A 715 -36.12 42.62 36.80
N ALA A 716 -35.93 42.46 35.48
CA ALA A 716 -36.79 43.04 34.42
C ALA A 716 -36.99 44.58 34.23
N LEU A 717 -37.60 44.91 33.09
CA LEU A 717 -38.14 46.22 32.64
C LEU A 717 -37.10 47.29 32.23
N GLY A 718 -37.46 48.15 31.25
CA GLY A 718 -36.58 49.23 30.75
C GLY A 718 -37.20 50.03 29.60
N ALA A 719 -37.18 49.48 28.38
CA ALA A 719 -37.92 49.89 27.17
C ALA A 719 -37.78 51.32 26.60
N ARG A 720 -37.55 51.43 25.27
CA ARG A 720 -38.41 52.17 24.30
C ARG A 720 -37.94 51.99 22.83
N ARG A 721 -38.78 51.40 21.97
CA ARG A 721 -39.60 52.03 20.87
C ARG A 721 -38.77 52.58 19.70
N ARG A 722 -39.07 52.30 18.41
CA ARG A 722 -40.33 52.20 17.61
C ARG A 722 -40.14 51.10 16.50
N ARG A 723 -41.04 50.65 15.60
CA ARG A 723 -42.51 50.62 15.25
C ARG A 723 -42.63 49.67 14.00
N LEU A 724 -43.76 49.08 13.54
CA LEU A 724 -45.06 48.60 14.09
C LEU A 724 -45.83 47.83 12.98
N ARG A 725 -46.59 46.76 13.29
CA ARG A 725 -47.37 45.88 12.34
C ARG A 725 -46.49 45.01 11.43
N ARG A 726 -46.92 43.91 10.78
CA ARG A 726 -48.16 43.07 10.75
C ARG A 726 -47.66 41.62 10.46
N ALA A 727 -48.16 40.48 10.93
CA ALA A 727 -49.47 39.96 11.39
C ALA A 727 -50.45 39.61 10.25
N ALA A 728 -51.12 38.44 10.18
CA ALA A 728 -51.19 37.22 11.03
C ALA A 728 -52.30 36.27 10.45
N PRO A 729 -52.62 35.06 10.99
CA PRO A 729 -51.80 33.95 11.53
C PRO A 729 -52.36 32.50 11.26
N LEU A 730 -51.71 31.46 11.83
CA LEU A 730 -52.30 30.17 12.35
C LEU A 730 -52.96 29.17 11.34
N THR A 731 -53.09 27.84 11.55
CA THR A 731 -52.70 26.89 12.64
C THR A 731 -52.37 25.49 12.04
N ALA A 732 -51.83 24.58 12.85
CA ALA A 732 -51.53 23.16 12.53
C ALA A 732 -52.78 22.24 12.38
N LEU A 733 -52.57 20.95 11.98
CA LEU A 733 -52.72 19.76 12.86
C LEU A 733 -53.15 18.43 12.12
N LEU A 734 -52.52 17.30 12.50
CA LEU A 734 -52.94 15.86 12.44
C LEU A 734 -53.46 15.16 11.14
N LEU A 735 -52.71 14.11 10.75
CA LEU A 735 -53.07 12.71 10.41
C LEU A 735 -54.09 12.29 9.31
N LEU A 736 -53.69 11.17 8.67
CA LEU A 736 -54.47 10.02 8.16
C LEU A 736 -55.28 10.09 6.84
N THR A 737 -54.77 9.32 5.85
CA THR A 737 -55.47 8.41 4.92
C THR A 737 -56.71 8.86 4.12
N GLY A 738 -56.60 8.74 2.79
CA GLY A 738 -57.73 8.61 1.87
C GLY A 738 -57.30 7.94 0.56
N CYS A 739 -58.01 6.90 0.12
CA CYS A 739 -57.73 6.16 -1.11
C CYS A 739 -58.87 6.28 -2.13
N GLY A 740 -58.51 6.24 -3.43
CA GLY A 740 -59.44 6.02 -4.55
C GLY A 740 -60.12 7.27 -5.14
N ALA A 741 -60.77 7.19 -6.30
CA ALA A 741 -60.69 6.18 -7.38
C ALA A 741 -61.42 6.69 -8.65
N ASP A 742 -60.99 6.19 -9.82
CA ASP A 742 -61.74 5.92 -11.06
C ASP A 742 -62.58 6.99 -11.84
N GLY A 743 -62.44 6.94 -13.17
CA GLY A 743 -63.53 7.16 -14.14
C GLY A 743 -63.32 8.22 -15.23
N GLY A 744 -63.37 7.83 -16.53
CA GLY A 744 -63.35 8.82 -17.64
C GLY A 744 -63.04 8.36 -19.07
N VAL A 745 -63.61 7.27 -19.57
CA VAL A 745 -63.44 6.77 -20.97
C VAL A 745 -63.94 7.73 -22.07
N GLY A 746 -63.32 7.69 -23.28
CA GLY A 746 -64.07 8.03 -24.52
C GLY A 746 -63.29 8.43 -25.81
N GLY A 747 -63.03 7.47 -26.71
CA GLY A 747 -63.42 7.57 -28.13
C GLY A 747 -62.51 8.20 -29.21
N GLU A 748 -61.90 7.32 -30.03
CA GLU A 748 -61.72 7.37 -31.52
C GLU A 748 -61.07 8.60 -32.22
N GLY A 749 -60.32 8.45 -33.33
CA GLY A 749 -59.95 7.27 -34.14
C GLY A 749 -58.70 7.58 -35.00
N GLY A 750 -58.22 6.66 -35.85
CA GLY A 750 -56.92 6.85 -36.53
C GLY A 750 -56.63 6.02 -37.77
N SER A 751 -55.37 6.07 -38.23
CA SER A 751 -54.76 5.29 -39.33
C SER A 751 -53.23 5.52 -39.34
N GLY A 752 -52.35 4.58 -39.73
CA GLY A 752 -52.53 3.16 -40.02
C GLY A 752 -51.24 2.46 -40.49
N ALA A 753 -51.28 1.12 -40.61
CA ALA A 753 -50.29 0.20 -41.21
C ALA A 753 -48.95 -0.13 -40.48
N GLY A 754 -48.68 -1.43 -40.29
CA GLY A 754 -47.37 -2.00 -39.91
C GLY A 754 -47.44 -3.18 -38.90
N GLY A 755 -47.18 -4.42 -39.33
CA GLY A 755 -47.06 -5.60 -38.43
C GLY A 755 -45.75 -5.58 -37.62
N ALA A 756 -45.64 -6.15 -36.41
CA ALA A 756 -45.86 -7.56 -36.01
C ALA A 756 -44.89 -8.54 -36.71
N GLY A 757 -44.09 -9.36 -36.02
CA GLY A 757 -43.89 -9.57 -34.56
C GLY A 757 -43.01 -10.82 -34.30
N GLY A 758 -43.02 -11.39 -33.09
CA GLY A 758 -42.48 -12.74 -32.81
C GLY A 758 -41.19 -12.79 -31.98
N ALA A 759 -40.86 -13.99 -31.46
CA ALA A 759 -39.75 -14.24 -30.54
C ALA A 759 -39.18 -15.68 -30.67
N GLY A 760 -37.91 -15.88 -30.28
CA GLY A 760 -37.32 -17.16 -29.83
C GLY A 760 -36.84 -18.19 -30.89
N GLY A 761 -35.84 -19.00 -30.51
CA GLY A 761 -35.29 -20.14 -31.28
C GLY A 761 -34.13 -19.76 -32.24
N SER A 762 -32.91 -20.32 -32.26
CA SER A 762 -32.19 -21.48 -31.67
C SER A 762 -31.99 -22.70 -32.60
N PHE A 763 -30.71 -23.11 -32.77
CA PHE A 763 -30.16 -24.28 -33.53
C PHE A 763 -30.39 -24.31 -35.06
N GLY A 764 -29.53 -24.94 -35.90
CA GLY A 764 -28.19 -25.53 -35.67
C GLY A 764 -27.72 -26.47 -36.81
N GLY A 765 -26.40 -26.58 -37.05
CA GLY A 765 -25.74 -27.52 -38.01
C GLY A 765 -25.97 -27.21 -39.51
N SER A 766 -25.29 -27.81 -40.50
CA SER A 766 -24.02 -28.58 -40.64
C SER A 766 -23.77 -28.66 -42.17
N GLY A 767 -22.60 -28.60 -42.80
CA GLY A 767 -21.23 -29.09 -42.52
C GLY A 767 -20.63 -29.51 -43.90
N GLY A 768 -19.30 -29.58 -44.07
CA GLY A 768 -18.72 -30.04 -45.36
C GLY A 768 -17.26 -29.64 -45.63
N THR A 769 -16.35 -30.62 -45.53
CA THR A 769 -14.94 -30.53 -45.97
C THR A 769 -14.78 -31.04 -47.41
N PRO A 770 -13.76 -30.61 -48.18
CA PRO A 770 -12.57 -31.47 -48.28
C PRO A 770 -11.23 -30.75 -48.55
N GLY A 771 -10.12 -31.48 -48.30
CA GLY A 771 -8.84 -31.28 -48.99
C GLY A 771 -7.75 -30.58 -48.19
N GLY A 772 -6.55 -31.16 -48.19
CA GLY A 772 -5.33 -30.57 -47.63
C GLY A 772 -4.09 -31.01 -48.42
N ALA A 773 -3.05 -30.18 -48.39
CA ALA A 773 -1.70 -30.47 -48.91
C ALA A 773 -0.68 -29.69 -48.06
N GLY A 774 0.50 -30.27 -47.83
CA GLY A 774 1.42 -29.80 -46.80
C GLY A 774 2.25 -28.55 -47.15
N GLY A 775 2.73 -27.89 -46.10
CA GLY A 775 3.82 -26.91 -46.13
C GLY A 775 4.67 -27.08 -44.87
N ALA A 776 5.93 -27.46 -45.03
CA ALA A 776 6.80 -27.85 -43.90
C ALA A 776 7.50 -26.64 -43.27
N LEU A 777 7.77 -26.72 -41.97
CA LEU A 777 8.69 -25.82 -41.29
C LEU A 777 10.15 -26.21 -41.60
N GLY A 778 10.89 -25.26 -42.18
CA GLY A 778 12.33 -25.37 -42.42
C GLY A 778 12.79 -24.32 -43.44
N GLY A 779 13.95 -23.68 -43.29
CA GLY A 779 14.88 -23.74 -42.16
C GLY A 779 16.26 -23.15 -42.50
N SER A 780 16.98 -22.70 -41.47
CA SER A 780 18.45 -22.50 -41.42
C SER A 780 19.18 -21.76 -42.56
N ALA A 781 19.86 -20.67 -42.21
CA ALA A 781 21.06 -20.21 -42.91
C ALA A 781 22.12 -19.71 -41.90
N GLY A 782 22.78 -20.64 -41.21
CA GLY A 782 24.00 -20.36 -40.43
C GLY A 782 25.25 -20.76 -41.22
N VAL A 783 26.38 -20.07 -41.01
CA VAL A 783 27.66 -20.34 -41.69
C VAL A 783 28.82 -20.14 -40.70
N GLY A 784 29.86 -20.97 -40.80
CA GLY A 784 31.18 -20.63 -40.25
C GLY A 784 31.67 -21.43 -39.03
N SER A 785 31.65 -22.76 -39.09
CA SER A 785 32.34 -23.60 -38.10
C SER A 785 33.87 -23.52 -38.20
N GLY A 786 34.56 -23.71 -37.06
CA GLY A 786 36.02 -23.71 -37.00
C GLY A 786 36.56 -24.41 -35.75
N GLY A 787 36.29 -25.72 -35.61
CA GLY A 787 36.73 -26.52 -34.46
C GLY A 787 37.85 -27.51 -34.79
N ILE A 788 38.67 -27.82 -33.79
CA ILE A 788 39.56 -29.00 -33.74
C ILE A 788 39.38 -29.66 -32.38
N ALA A 789 39.29 -30.99 -32.36
CA ALA A 789 39.22 -31.80 -31.14
C ALA A 789 40.43 -32.72 -31.06
N GLY A 790 40.85 -33.12 -29.85
CA GLY A 790 41.77 -34.25 -29.70
C GLY A 790 42.51 -34.36 -28.37
N THR A 791 42.25 -35.47 -27.68
CA THR A 791 43.10 -36.16 -26.70
C THR A 791 43.51 -35.41 -25.42
N GLY A 792 43.85 -36.18 -24.39
CA GLY A 792 44.27 -35.66 -23.08
C GLY A 792 45.44 -36.45 -22.50
N GLY A 793 45.88 -36.07 -21.30
CA GLY A 793 46.94 -36.76 -20.57
C GLY A 793 47.07 -36.22 -19.15
N ALA A 794 47.37 -37.10 -18.19
CA ALA A 794 47.68 -36.71 -16.82
C ALA A 794 49.21 -36.49 -16.67
N GLY A 795 49.63 -35.41 -16.01
CA GLY A 795 51.05 -35.06 -15.88
C GLY A 795 51.31 -33.97 -14.86
N ALA A 796 51.97 -34.34 -13.76
CA ALA A 796 52.15 -33.57 -12.53
C ALA A 796 53.04 -32.30 -12.61
N THR A 797 52.83 -31.43 -11.61
CA THR A 797 53.80 -30.54 -10.93
C THR A 797 54.43 -29.33 -11.65
N GLY A 798 54.54 -28.23 -10.89
CA GLY A 798 55.24 -26.99 -11.24
C GLY A 798 54.27 -25.83 -11.52
N GLY A 799 54.34 -24.67 -10.88
CA GLY A 799 55.28 -24.21 -9.85
C GLY A 799 55.77 -22.78 -10.11
N GLY A 800 54.90 -21.79 -9.91
CA GLY A 800 55.23 -20.37 -10.08
C GLY A 800 54.24 -19.51 -9.31
N GLY A 801 54.74 -18.65 -8.41
CA GLY A 801 53.93 -17.83 -7.52
C GLY A 801 54.33 -16.36 -7.56
N GLY A 802 53.42 -15.51 -7.08
CA GLY A 802 53.54 -14.05 -7.09
C GLY A 802 52.46 -13.41 -7.97
N SER A 803 51.83 -12.31 -7.57
CA SER A 803 51.92 -11.59 -6.29
C SER A 803 50.80 -10.55 -6.20
N GLY A 804 50.27 -10.29 -5.00
CA GLY A 804 49.34 -9.17 -4.76
C GLY A 804 47.99 -9.58 -4.16
N GLY A 805 48.01 -10.16 -2.96
CA GLY A 805 46.80 -10.23 -2.16
C GLY A 805 46.49 -8.86 -1.58
N SER A 806 45.50 -8.15 -2.13
CA SER A 806 44.78 -7.15 -1.35
C SER A 806 44.20 -7.82 -0.10
N ALA A 807 44.08 -7.08 1.00
CA ALA A 807 43.21 -7.51 2.08
C ALA A 807 41.78 -7.55 1.53
N GLY A 808 41.22 -8.74 1.37
CA GLY A 808 39.88 -8.92 0.81
C GLY A 808 38.85 -8.20 1.68
N ASN A 809 37.89 -7.53 1.03
CA ASN A 809 36.74 -6.98 1.74
C ASN A 809 35.85 -8.16 2.17
N PRO A 810 35.72 -8.47 3.48
CA PRO A 810 35.02 -9.69 3.91
C PRO A 810 33.54 -9.70 3.50
N ALA A 811 32.93 -8.52 3.35
CA ALA A 811 31.57 -8.40 2.82
C ALA A 811 31.48 -8.84 1.35
N ALA A 812 32.46 -8.46 0.53
CA ALA A 812 32.54 -8.87 -0.87
C ALA A 812 32.91 -10.36 -1.03
N GLU A 813 33.73 -10.90 -0.11
CA GLU A 813 34.01 -12.35 -0.05
C GLU A 813 32.75 -13.16 0.27
N LEU A 814 31.93 -12.73 1.24
CA LEU A 814 30.66 -13.40 1.54
C LEU A 814 29.65 -13.25 0.39
N LEU A 815 29.49 -12.05 -0.19
CA LEU A 815 28.59 -11.84 -1.33
C LEU A 815 29.00 -12.70 -2.55
N ALA A 816 30.30 -12.80 -2.85
CA ALA A 816 30.80 -13.66 -3.92
C ALA A 816 30.65 -15.17 -3.62
N ALA A 817 30.68 -15.56 -2.35
CA ALA A 817 30.49 -16.95 -1.92
C ALA A 817 29.01 -17.38 -1.83
N LEU A 818 28.09 -16.43 -1.58
CA LEU A 818 26.64 -16.62 -1.71
C LEU A 818 26.22 -16.60 -3.19
N GLY A 819 26.67 -15.62 -3.97
CA GLY A 819 26.40 -15.53 -5.41
C GLY A 819 24.91 -15.61 -5.74
N GLN A 820 24.56 -16.41 -6.74
CA GLN A 820 23.20 -16.94 -6.92
C GLN A 820 23.18 -18.38 -6.41
N SER A 821 22.52 -18.63 -5.28
CA SER A 821 22.50 -19.95 -4.63
C SER A 821 21.20 -20.23 -3.88
N VAL A 822 20.81 -21.51 -3.89
CA VAL A 822 19.67 -22.04 -3.13
C VAL A 822 20.18 -22.99 -2.05
N TRP A 823 19.54 -22.96 -0.90
CA TRP A 823 19.85 -23.77 0.29
C TRP A 823 18.55 -24.29 0.88
N HIS A 824 18.54 -25.49 1.46
CA HIS A 824 17.32 -26.05 2.05
C HIS A 824 17.56 -26.76 3.39
N GLY A 825 16.54 -26.79 4.24
CA GLY A 825 16.63 -27.37 5.57
C GLY A 825 15.28 -27.49 6.27
N LYS A 826 15.25 -28.20 7.40
CA LYS A 826 14.09 -28.28 8.29
C LYS A 826 14.37 -27.44 9.54
N GLN A 827 13.51 -26.47 9.83
CA GLN A 827 13.65 -25.61 11.00
C GLN A 827 12.39 -25.70 11.87
N THR A 828 12.57 -25.69 13.20
CA THR A 828 11.45 -25.68 14.16
C THR A 828 11.22 -24.26 14.65
N ARG A 829 10.24 -23.56 14.06
CA ARG A 829 9.85 -22.20 14.43
C ARG A 829 8.47 -22.22 15.10
N ALA A 830 8.30 -21.47 16.19
CA ALA A 830 7.07 -21.45 17.00
C ALA A 830 6.51 -22.85 17.38
N GLY A 831 7.39 -23.83 17.62
CA GLY A 831 7.01 -25.20 17.98
C GLY A 831 6.57 -26.10 16.81
N LYS A 832 6.55 -25.61 15.57
CA LYS A 832 6.26 -26.40 14.36
C LYS A 832 7.54 -26.63 13.56
N GLU A 833 7.88 -27.90 13.29
CA GLU A 833 8.89 -28.23 12.28
C GLU A 833 8.30 -27.97 10.90
N ARG A 834 8.98 -27.15 10.09
CA ARG A 834 8.61 -26.88 8.70
C ARG A 834 9.84 -27.00 7.79
N ALA A 835 9.59 -27.27 6.52
CA ALA A 835 10.62 -27.18 5.49
C ALA A 835 10.87 -25.71 5.13
N TYR A 836 12.11 -25.37 4.87
CA TYR A 836 12.52 -24.04 4.44
C TYR A 836 13.54 -24.15 3.31
N GLU A 837 13.36 -23.31 2.31
CA GLU A 837 14.31 -23.03 1.25
C GLU A 837 14.73 -21.56 1.37
N VAL A 838 16.02 -21.30 1.28
CA VAL A 838 16.65 -19.98 1.36
C VAL A 838 17.41 -19.75 0.08
N GLU A 839 17.09 -18.69 -0.65
CA GLU A 839 17.65 -18.37 -1.95
C GLU A 839 18.29 -16.98 -1.91
N PHE A 840 19.49 -16.85 -2.47
CA PHE A 840 20.20 -15.58 -2.56
C PHE A 840 20.37 -15.17 -4.02
N ASP A 841 20.16 -13.88 -4.29
CA ASP A 841 20.81 -13.19 -5.39
C ASP A 841 21.69 -12.07 -4.81
N ALA A 842 22.97 -12.40 -4.59
CA ALA A 842 23.95 -11.48 -4.04
C ALA A 842 24.37 -10.35 -5.01
N LEU A 843 23.97 -10.38 -6.29
CA LEU A 843 24.16 -9.26 -7.22
C LEU A 843 23.09 -8.19 -6.99
N ASN A 844 21.83 -8.61 -6.81
CA ASN A 844 20.70 -7.73 -6.53
C ASN A 844 20.45 -7.50 -5.03
N LEU A 845 21.32 -8.02 -4.16
CA LEU A 845 21.21 -7.98 -2.69
C LEU A 845 19.90 -8.57 -2.15
N PHE A 846 19.40 -9.63 -2.77
CA PHE A 846 18.21 -10.34 -2.31
C PHE A 846 18.52 -11.62 -1.52
N TRP A 847 17.70 -11.86 -0.50
CA TRP A 847 17.56 -13.11 0.24
C TRP A 847 16.06 -13.43 0.27
N ALA A 848 15.63 -14.47 -0.43
CA ALA A 848 14.28 -15.01 -0.32
C ALA A 848 14.22 -16.23 0.61
N GLU A 849 13.09 -16.41 1.29
CA GLU A 849 12.78 -17.59 2.10
C GLU A 849 11.43 -18.17 1.66
N THR A 850 11.41 -19.44 1.24
CA THR A 850 10.18 -20.20 0.99
C THR A 850 9.95 -21.23 2.09
N ARG A 851 8.94 -20.97 2.93
CA ARG A 851 8.38 -21.93 3.88
C ARG A 851 7.55 -22.97 3.13
N ASN A 852 7.79 -24.25 3.41
CA ASN A 852 7.15 -25.41 2.80
C ASN A 852 7.07 -25.33 1.25
N PRO A 853 8.19 -25.40 0.52
CA PRO A 853 8.24 -25.17 -0.94
C PRO A 853 7.22 -25.93 -1.79
N TYR A 854 6.85 -27.15 -1.36
CA TYR A 854 5.82 -27.99 -1.98
C TYR A 854 4.77 -28.52 -0.98
N GLY A 855 4.68 -27.92 0.21
CA GLY A 855 3.87 -28.41 1.33
C GLY A 855 2.81 -27.41 1.80
N PRO A 856 1.89 -27.83 2.67
CA PRO A 856 0.78 -27.00 3.14
C PRO A 856 1.28 -25.79 3.96
N ALA A 857 0.47 -24.74 4.03
CA ALA A 857 0.83 -23.45 4.61
C ALA A 857 2.09 -22.83 3.96
N ARG A 858 2.25 -23.00 2.63
CA ARG A 858 3.35 -22.38 1.87
C ARG A 858 3.36 -20.86 2.07
N GLN A 859 4.53 -20.27 2.32
CA GLN A 859 4.70 -18.81 2.37
C GLN A 859 6.06 -18.46 1.78
N ARG A 860 6.12 -17.36 1.02
CA ARG A 860 7.38 -16.75 0.57
C ARG A 860 7.58 -15.45 1.36
N LYS A 861 8.80 -15.16 1.78
CA LYS A 861 9.23 -13.86 2.30
C LYS A 861 10.42 -13.38 1.46
N LEU A 862 10.41 -12.16 0.95
CA LEU A 862 11.59 -11.55 0.34
C LEU A 862 12.27 -10.63 1.35
N ARG A 863 13.60 -10.59 1.31
CA ARG A 863 14.45 -9.70 2.10
C ARG A 863 15.44 -9.00 1.20
N ILE A 864 15.66 -7.73 1.46
CA ILE A 864 16.82 -6.98 0.99
C ILE A 864 17.92 -7.19 2.02
N MET A 865 19.15 -7.53 1.61
CA MET A 865 20.26 -7.85 2.52
C MET A 865 21.47 -6.90 2.37
N GLN A 866 22.05 -6.49 3.49
CA GLN A 866 23.27 -5.68 3.55
C GLN A 866 24.31 -6.39 4.42
N VAL A 867 25.30 -7.01 3.76
CA VAL A 867 26.45 -7.62 4.43
C VAL A 867 27.33 -6.52 5.02
N GLN A 868 27.61 -6.62 6.32
CA GLN A 868 28.43 -5.66 7.06
C GLN A 868 29.93 -5.92 6.81
N SER A 869 30.76 -4.92 7.11
CA SER A 869 32.22 -4.95 6.88
C SER A 869 32.99 -6.09 7.59
N ASP A 870 32.36 -6.81 8.51
CA ASP A 870 32.92 -8.00 9.17
C ASP A 870 32.82 -9.28 8.31
N GLY A 871 32.04 -9.26 7.21
CA GLY A 871 31.79 -10.42 6.35
C GLY A 871 30.99 -11.53 7.00
N LYS A 872 30.24 -11.23 8.07
CA LYS A 872 29.51 -12.21 8.88
C LYS A 872 28.15 -11.72 9.35
N THR A 873 28.02 -10.44 9.68
CA THR A 873 26.74 -9.85 10.03
C THR A 873 26.03 -9.44 8.74
N VAL A 874 24.80 -9.90 8.56
CA VAL A 874 23.92 -9.56 7.45
C VAL A 874 22.69 -8.89 8.03
N ASN A 875 22.60 -7.58 7.87
CA ASN A 875 21.37 -6.85 8.17
C ASN A 875 20.39 -7.13 7.03
N THR A 876 19.12 -7.35 7.34
CA THR A 876 18.08 -7.57 6.33
C THR A 876 16.86 -6.70 6.60
N THR A 877 16.12 -6.38 5.55
CA THR A 877 14.81 -5.73 5.63
C THR A 877 13.82 -6.58 4.87
N ILE A 878 12.76 -7.06 5.52
CA ILE A 878 11.68 -7.80 4.85
C ILE A 878 10.92 -6.84 3.93
N THR A 879 10.56 -7.32 2.74
CA THR A 879 9.81 -6.58 1.72
C THR A 879 8.77 -7.49 1.09
N VAL A 880 7.59 -6.94 0.77
CA VAL A 880 6.52 -7.67 0.09
C VAL A 880 6.49 -7.23 -1.38
N PRO A 881 6.83 -8.11 -2.35
CA PRO A 881 6.68 -7.81 -3.77
C PRO A 881 5.22 -7.66 -4.19
N ALA A 882 4.97 -6.84 -5.21
CA ALA A 882 3.63 -6.67 -5.76
C ALA A 882 3.03 -8.01 -6.21
N GLY A 883 1.76 -8.27 -5.86
CA GLY A 883 1.07 -9.52 -6.16
C GLY A 883 1.46 -10.71 -5.26
N TRP A 884 2.21 -10.49 -4.18
CA TRP A 884 2.31 -11.45 -3.07
C TRP A 884 1.25 -11.10 -2.00
N PRO A 885 0.80 -12.07 -1.18
CA PRO A 885 0.01 -11.78 0.01
C PRO A 885 0.75 -10.83 0.95
N SER A 886 -0.01 -10.05 1.73
CA SER A 886 0.52 -9.17 2.77
C SER A 886 1.33 -9.95 3.81
N ASP A 887 2.28 -9.25 4.43
CA ASP A 887 3.11 -9.81 5.51
C ASP A 887 3.22 -8.80 6.64
N THR A 888 2.83 -9.20 7.86
CA THR A 888 2.91 -8.37 9.06
C THR A 888 4.36 -8.01 9.46
N ASP A 889 5.36 -8.71 8.91
CA ASP A 889 6.78 -8.35 9.03
C ASP A 889 7.27 -7.37 7.93
N ASN A 890 6.43 -6.82 7.04
CA ASN A 890 6.88 -5.91 5.98
C ASN A 890 7.63 -4.68 6.55
N GLY A 891 8.74 -4.28 5.93
CA GLY A 891 9.63 -3.21 6.40
C GLY A 891 10.49 -3.54 7.63
N LYS A 892 10.24 -4.68 8.31
CA LYS A 892 10.96 -5.09 9.53
C LYS A 892 12.44 -5.33 9.25
N LYS A 893 13.29 -4.64 10.00
CA LYS A 893 14.76 -4.75 9.94
C LYS A 893 15.24 -5.82 10.93
N GLU A 894 15.90 -6.87 10.44
CA GLU A 894 16.37 -8.04 11.20
C GLU A 894 17.85 -8.36 10.89
N ASN A 895 18.66 -8.57 11.93
CA ASN A 895 20.10 -8.83 11.79
C ASN A 895 20.42 -10.31 12.02
N PHE A 896 21.23 -10.89 11.14
CA PHE A 896 21.63 -12.29 11.14
C PHE A 896 23.15 -12.44 11.14
N GLY A 897 23.66 -13.47 11.82
CA GLY A 897 25.02 -13.98 11.57
C GLY A 897 24.97 -15.05 10.49
N VAL A 898 25.73 -14.90 9.41
CA VAL A 898 25.79 -15.84 8.27
C VAL A 898 27.19 -16.42 8.15
N GLU A 899 27.28 -17.74 8.02
CA GLU A 899 28.54 -18.48 7.88
C GLU A 899 28.38 -19.63 6.87
N LEU A 900 29.28 -19.70 5.89
CA LEU A 900 29.34 -20.79 4.91
C LEU A 900 30.34 -21.86 5.37
N LEU A 901 29.85 -23.07 5.59
CA LEU A 901 30.60 -24.22 6.07
C LEU A 901 31.02 -25.11 4.90
N PRO A 902 32.31 -25.49 4.78
CA PRO A 902 32.80 -26.31 3.69
C PRO A 902 32.38 -27.77 3.84
N GLY A 903 31.78 -28.34 2.79
CA GLY A 903 31.39 -29.75 2.71
C GLY A 903 30.87 -30.13 1.31
N PRO A 904 30.51 -31.41 1.10
CA PRO A 904 29.71 -31.86 -0.04
C PRO A 904 28.36 -32.47 0.44
N PRO A 905 27.22 -31.76 0.38
CA PRO A 905 27.06 -30.35 -0.02
C PRO A 905 27.73 -29.38 0.96
N LYS A 906 27.93 -28.11 0.56
CA LYS A 906 28.24 -27.05 1.55
C LYS A 906 27.04 -26.88 2.49
N GLN A 907 27.25 -26.24 3.62
CA GLN A 907 26.14 -25.84 4.50
C GLN A 907 26.17 -24.33 4.77
N LEU A 908 24.98 -23.73 4.77
CA LEU A 908 24.74 -22.36 5.21
C LEU A 908 24.28 -22.41 6.67
N ARG A 909 24.99 -21.72 7.56
CA ARG A 909 24.57 -21.48 8.94
C ARG A 909 24.05 -20.05 9.07
N ILE A 910 22.82 -19.92 9.56
CA ILE A 910 22.18 -18.65 9.89
C ILE A 910 21.96 -18.59 11.40
N THR A 911 22.31 -17.47 12.03
CA THR A 911 22.18 -17.24 13.47
C THR A 911 21.33 -15.99 13.72
N GLN A 912 20.25 -16.12 14.49
CA GLN A 912 19.38 -15.00 14.87
C GLN A 912 19.15 -15.00 16.38
N GLY A 913 19.80 -14.08 17.09
CA GLY A 913 19.78 -14.05 18.56
C GLY A 913 20.39 -15.33 19.15
N SER A 914 19.54 -16.18 19.75
CA SER A 914 19.92 -17.51 20.24
C SER A 914 19.52 -18.67 19.33
N SER A 915 18.84 -18.41 18.20
CA SER A 915 18.53 -19.42 17.20
C SER A 915 19.72 -19.66 16.28
N ILE A 916 19.99 -20.92 15.95
CA ILE A 916 20.98 -21.32 14.94
C ILE A 916 20.28 -22.31 14.01
N GLU A 917 20.14 -21.92 12.75
CA GLU A 917 19.54 -22.71 11.68
C GLU A 917 20.65 -23.12 10.70
N VAL A 918 20.55 -24.34 10.15
CA VAL A 918 21.52 -24.88 9.18
C VAL A 918 20.76 -25.44 7.98
N PHE A 919 21.30 -25.18 6.79
CA PHE A 919 20.72 -25.53 5.50
C PHE A 919 21.80 -26.16 4.60
N ASP A 920 21.46 -27.18 3.83
CA ASP A 920 22.34 -27.82 2.86
C ASP A 920 22.23 -27.16 1.48
N GLU A 921 23.34 -27.09 0.73
CA GLU A 921 23.41 -26.49 -0.60
C GLU A 921 22.54 -27.24 -1.63
N GLY A 922 21.67 -26.49 -2.33
CA GLY A 922 20.71 -26.99 -3.32
C GLY A 922 19.26 -26.67 -2.93
N PRO A 923 18.32 -26.71 -3.90
CA PRO A 923 16.88 -26.54 -3.66
C PRO A 923 16.29 -27.71 -2.88
N TRP A 924 15.14 -27.48 -2.25
CA TRP A 924 14.37 -28.51 -1.58
C TRP A 924 13.88 -29.55 -2.60
N PRO A 925 14.05 -30.86 -2.36
CA PRO A 925 13.73 -31.88 -3.36
C PRO A 925 12.21 -31.97 -3.66
N PRO A 926 11.80 -31.88 -4.94
CA PRO A 926 10.39 -31.99 -5.31
C PRO A 926 9.85 -33.41 -5.13
N PRO A 927 8.60 -33.59 -4.64
CA PRO A 927 7.94 -34.89 -4.55
C PRO A 927 7.82 -35.57 -5.92
N THR A 928 8.18 -36.86 -5.99
CA THR A 928 8.20 -37.66 -7.23
C THR A 928 7.05 -38.67 -7.34
N THR A 929 6.23 -38.80 -6.29
CA THR A 929 5.10 -39.73 -6.15
C THR A 929 3.94 -39.01 -5.44
N GLY A 930 2.71 -39.49 -5.59
CA GLY A 930 1.49 -38.78 -5.15
C GLY A 930 0.91 -37.85 -6.21
N LEU A 931 -0.14 -37.09 -5.88
CA LEU A 931 -0.75 -36.06 -6.71
C LEU A 931 -0.54 -34.68 -6.07
N THR A 932 -0.77 -33.61 -6.82
CA THR A 932 -0.85 -32.26 -6.25
C THR A 932 -2.27 -32.01 -5.80
N ALA A 933 -2.49 -31.89 -4.49
CA ALA A 933 -3.79 -31.57 -3.91
C ALA A 933 -3.88 -30.07 -3.64
N ILE A 934 -4.92 -29.43 -4.16
CA ILE A 934 -5.30 -28.03 -3.89
C ILE A 934 -6.63 -28.10 -3.13
N VAL A 935 -6.69 -27.52 -1.94
CA VAL A 935 -7.93 -27.49 -1.14
C VAL A 935 -8.50 -26.07 -1.12
N ARG A 936 -9.82 -25.96 -1.29
CA ARG A 936 -10.57 -24.70 -1.26
C ARG A 936 -11.71 -24.82 -0.26
N ALA A 937 -11.68 -24.02 0.79
CA ALA A 937 -12.73 -23.96 1.80
C ALA A 937 -13.89 -23.06 1.33
N PHE A 938 -15.13 -23.44 1.62
CA PHE A 938 -16.34 -22.69 1.26
C PHE A 938 -17.27 -22.50 2.47
N SER A 939 -18.18 -21.53 2.40
CA SER A 939 -19.15 -21.26 3.47
C SER A 939 -20.15 -22.41 3.64
N SER A 940 -20.77 -22.55 4.82
CA SER A 940 -21.92 -23.46 4.94
C SER A 940 -23.17 -22.95 4.22
N THR A 941 -23.17 -21.69 3.74
CA THR A 941 -24.26 -21.05 2.99
C THR A 941 -23.69 -20.24 1.83
N GLY A 942 -24.17 -20.45 0.60
CA GLY A 942 -23.63 -19.77 -0.59
C GLY A 942 -23.83 -20.58 -1.86
N PRO A 943 -23.46 -20.07 -3.06
CA PRO A 943 -23.63 -20.80 -4.31
C PRO A 943 -23.02 -22.22 -4.28
N MET A 944 -21.84 -22.41 -3.69
CA MET A 944 -21.16 -23.70 -3.55
C MET A 944 -21.88 -24.64 -2.57
N ALA A 945 -22.32 -24.14 -1.41
CA ALA A 945 -23.13 -24.92 -0.48
C ALA A 945 -24.48 -25.33 -1.11
N ASN A 946 -25.16 -24.38 -1.77
CA ASN A 946 -26.41 -24.59 -2.50
C ASN A 946 -26.28 -25.53 -3.70
N ALA A 947 -25.07 -25.69 -4.24
CA ALA A 947 -24.78 -26.60 -5.33
C ALA A 947 -24.65 -28.07 -4.89
N TYR A 948 -24.39 -28.33 -3.60
CA TYR A 948 -24.23 -29.68 -3.06
C TYR A 948 -24.83 -29.81 -1.64
N CYS A 949 -24.18 -29.27 -0.61
CA CYS A 949 -24.52 -29.48 0.81
C CYS A 949 -25.96 -29.09 1.22
N GLU A 950 -26.47 -27.93 0.78
CA GLU A 950 -27.86 -27.52 1.02
C GLU A 950 -28.84 -28.07 -0.03
N SER A 951 -28.33 -28.68 -1.12
CA SER A 951 -29.19 -29.22 -2.18
C SER A 951 -29.88 -30.50 -1.69
N SER A 952 -31.19 -30.59 -1.86
CA SER A 952 -31.94 -31.74 -1.36
C SER A 952 -31.44 -33.04 -2.00
N SER A 953 -31.48 -34.16 -1.28
CA SER A 953 -31.17 -35.48 -1.85
C SER A 953 -32.14 -35.91 -2.96
N LEU A 954 -33.21 -35.15 -3.23
CA LEU A 954 -34.14 -35.33 -4.35
C LEU A 954 -33.79 -34.48 -5.60
N THR A 955 -32.75 -33.64 -5.51
CA THR A 955 -32.27 -32.77 -6.60
C THR A 955 -30.82 -33.09 -6.95
N ALA A 956 -30.49 -33.00 -8.24
CA ALA A 956 -29.14 -33.24 -8.72
C ALA A 956 -28.17 -32.10 -8.33
N PRO A 957 -26.91 -32.41 -7.99
CA PRO A 957 -25.92 -31.39 -7.64
C PRO A 957 -25.54 -30.51 -8.84
N ASN A 958 -25.28 -29.23 -8.59
CA ASN A 958 -24.95 -28.23 -9.61
C ASN A 958 -23.46 -28.29 -9.97
N ARG A 959 -23.13 -29.31 -10.78
CA ARG A 959 -21.81 -29.64 -11.32
C ARG A 959 -21.03 -28.44 -11.86
N ALA A 960 -21.68 -27.48 -12.52
CA ALA A 960 -21.00 -26.31 -13.08
C ALA A 960 -20.34 -25.47 -11.97
N VAL A 961 -21.12 -25.08 -10.96
CA VAL A 961 -20.62 -24.31 -9.80
C VAL A 961 -19.55 -25.09 -9.04
N ILE A 962 -19.77 -26.39 -8.81
CA ILE A 962 -18.81 -27.27 -8.11
C ILE A 962 -17.47 -27.32 -8.85
N TRP A 963 -17.48 -27.59 -10.16
CA TRP A 963 -16.25 -27.75 -10.94
C TRP A 963 -15.54 -26.41 -11.19
N GLU A 964 -16.27 -25.30 -11.29
CA GLU A 964 -15.66 -23.96 -11.40
C GLU A 964 -15.06 -23.51 -10.07
N PHE A 965 -15.72 -23.73 -8.93
CA PHE A 965 -15.16 -23.47 -7.61
C PHE A 965 -13.93 -24.35 -7.34
N ALA A 966 -14.03 -25.67 -7.57
CA ALA A 966 -12.91 -26.60 -7.43
C ALA A 966 -11.67 -26.18 -8.24
N ARG A 967 -11.88 -25.62 -9.45
CA ARG A 967 -10.81 -25.19 -10.38
C ARG A 967 -10.33 -23.74 -10.18
N GLY A 968 -10.82 -23.02 -9.16
CA GLY A 968 -10.45 -21.61 -8.92
C GLY A 968 -10.98 -20.64 -9.98
N LYS A 969 -12.19 -20.89 -10.50
CA LYS A 969 -12.86 -20.12 -11.56
C LYS A 969 -14.23 -19.56 -11.17
N SER A 970 -14.73 -19.87 -9.97
CA SER A 970 -15.99 -19.32 -9.46
C SER A 970 -15.87 -17.82 -9.19
N SER A 971 -16.98 -17.09 -9.24
CA SER A 971 -17.09 -15.73 -8.69
C SER A 971 -17.40 -15.71 -7.18
N GLU A 972 -17.59 -16.87 -6.55
CA GLU A 972 -17.64 -17.02 -5.09
C GLU A 972 -16.22 -17.11 -4.52
N ALA A 973 -15.89 -16.22 -3.59
CA ALA A 973 -14.59 -16.21 -2.92
C ALA A 973 -14.41 -17.43 -2.00
N THR A 974 -13.23 -18.05 -2.04
CA THR A 974 -12.86 -19.11 -1.09
C THR A 974 -12.62 -18.54 0.30
N LEU A 975 -12.93 -19.30 1.36
CA LEU A 975 -12.58 -18.95 2.74
C LEU A 975 -11.09 -19.16 3.07
N GLY A 976 -10.31 -19.60 2.08
CA GLY A 976 -8.94 -20.04 2.19
C GLY A 976 -8.64 -21.11 1.16
N GLU A 977 -7.43 -21.03 0.60
CA GLU A 977 -6.84 -22.01 -0.30
C GLU A 977 -5.49 -22.46 0.27
N ASP A 978 -5.16 -23.75 0.12
CA ASP A 978 -3.85 -24.29 0.46
C ASP A 978 -3.47 -25.41 -0.52
N ILE A 979 -2.17 -25.72 -0.65
CA ILE A 979 -1.65 -26.62 -1.68
C ILE A 979 -0.49 -27.49 -1.18
N VAL A 980 -0.49 -28.76 -1.60
CA VAL A 980 0.60 -29.72 -1.33
C VAL A 980 0.85 -30.61 -2.54
N ALA A 981 2.12 -30.81 -2.91
CA ALA A 981 2.52 -31.78 -3.92
C ALA A 981 2.87 -33.13 -3.26
N GLY A 982 2.52 -34.22 -3.93
CA GLY A 982 2.81 -35.58 -3.48
C GLY A 982 1.84 -36.13 -2.44
N ALA A 983 0.65 -35.52 -2.29
CA ALA A 983 -0.44 -36.07 -1.49
C ALA A 983 -0.89 -37.44 -2.05
N PRO A 984 -0.98 -38.49 -1.22
CA PRO A 984 -1.55 -39.77 -1.65
C PRO A 984 -3.08 -39.64 -1.74
N LEU A 985 -3.65 -40.10 -2.87
CA LEU A 985 -5.10 -40.19 -3.01
C LEU A 985 -5.61 -41.51 -2.40
N THR A 986 -5.96 -41.44 -1.12
CA THR A 986 -6.44 -42.54 -0.26
C THR A 986 -7.48 -42.03 0.72
N LYS A 987 -8.28 -42.95 1.28
CA LYS A 987 -9.25 -42.69 2.35
C LYS A 987 -8.76 -41.65 3.37
N TRP A 988 -9.59 -40.65 3.65
CA TRP A 988 -9.33 -39.68 4.70
C TRP A 988 -9.61 -40.31 6.07
N THR A 989 -8.82 -39.96 7.09
CA THR A 989 -8.97 -40.54 8.43
C THR A 989 -9.34 -39.47 9.44
N ASP A 990 -10.58 -39.50 9.93
CA ASP A 990 -10.97 -38.86 11.18
C ASP A 990 -10.54 -39.74 12.37
N PRO A 991 -9.53 -39.34 13.17
CA PRO A 991 -9.08 -40.10 14.34
C PRO A 991 -10.03 -39.99 15.54
N THR A 992 -11.01 -39.07 15.53
CA THR A 992 -12.03 -38.96 16.59
C THR A 992 -13.12 -40.02 16.43
N GLY A 993 -13.38 -40.46 15.20
CA GLY A 993 -14.49 -41.35 14.85
C GLY A 993 -15.87 -40.70 14.99
N LEU A 994 -15.94 -39.38 15.21
CA LEU A 994 -17.18 -38.60 15.31
C LEU A 994 -17.63 -38.04 13.96
N ASN A 995 -16.91 -38.37 12.88
CA ASN A 995 -17.11 -37.94 11.51
C ASN A 995 -16.79 -36.45 11.28
N GLN A 996 -15.81 -35.93 12.03
CA GLN A 996 -15.41 -34.52 12.05
C GLN A 996 -14.17 -34.29 11.18
N PHE A 997 -14.38 -34.30 9.87
CA PHE A 997 -13.31 -34.11 8.88
C PHE A 997 -12.96 -32.64 8.69
N ALA A 998 -11.77 -32.23 9.15
CA ALA A 998 -11.14 -30.98 8.80
C ALA A 998 -10.13 -31.18 7.65
N ILE A 999 -9.63 -30.09 7.06
CA ILE A 999 -8.61 -30.16 6.00
C ILE A 999 -7.34 -30.91 6.46
N THR A 1000 -6.98 -30.88 7.75
CA THR A 1000 -5.87 -31.68 8.31
C THR A 1000 -6.05 -33.20 8.20
N ASN A 1001 -7.26 -33.69 7.93
CA ASN A 1001 -7.53 -35.12 7.73
C ASN A 1001 -7.30 -35.57 6.27
N VAL A 1002 -7.09 -34.61 5.35
CA VAL A 1002 -6.73 -34.85 3.96
C VAL A 1002 -5.22 -35.14 3.89
N PRO A 1003 -4.79 -36.33 3.44
CA PRO A 1003 -3.39 -36.75 3.48
C PRO A 1003 -2.42 -35.75 2.83
N GLY A 1004 -1.45 -35.26 3.59
CA GLY A 1004 -0.47 -34.27 3.14
C GLY A 1004 -0.65 -32.90 3.80
N PHE A 1005 -1.88 -32.49 4.14
CA PHE A 1005 -2.18 -31.20 4.78
C PHE A 1005 -1.87 -31.17 6.29
N ASP A 1006 -1.55 -32.32 6.88
CA ASP A 1006 -0.98 -32.51 8.22
C ASP A 1006 0.55 -32.33 8.25
N THR A 1007 1.23 -32.52 7.11
CA THR A 1007 2.69 -32.60 7.06
C THR A 1007 3.39 -31.24 7.28
N LEU A 1008 4.66 -31.29 7.73
CA LEU A 1008 5.56 -30.12 7.87
C LEU A 1008 4.90 -28.95 8.61
N GLY A 1009 4.33 -29.21 9.79
CA GLY A 1009 3.63 -28.24 10.63
C GLY A 1009 2.18 -27.96 10.24
N GLY A 1010 1.69 -28.60 9.17
CA GLY A 1010 0.32 -28.57 8.71
C GLY A 1010 -0.14 -27.25 8.08
N THR A 1011 -1.33 -27.32 7.48
CA THR A 1011 -2.10 -26.21 6.91
C THR A 1011 -2.41 -25.11 7.94
N LEU A 1012 -2.80 -23.93 7.45
CA LEU A 1012 -3.45 -22.88 8.25
C LEU A 1012 -4.98 -23.01 8.29
N LEU A 1013 -5.54 -23.88 7.46
CA LEU A 1013 -6.99 -24.11 7.31
C LEU A 1013 -7.49 -25.31 8.14
N SER A 1014 -6.80 -25.62 9.25
CA SER A 1014 -7.01 -26.82 10.08
C SER A 1014 -8.34 -26.87 10.85
N ASP A 1015 -9.17 -25.85 10.67
CA ASP A 1015 -10.48 -25.64 11.28
C ASP A 1015 -11.60 -25.42 10.24
N GLN A 1016 -11.33 -25.70 8.96
CA GLN A 1016 -12.33 -25.67 7.89
C GLN A 1016 -12.90 -27.08 7.66
N PHE A 1017 -14.23 -27.19 7.67
CA PHE A 1017 -14.98 -28.46 7.57
C PHE A 1017 -15.85 -28.59 6.31
N ASN A 1018 -16.11 -27.46 5.61
CA ASN A 1018 -16.72 -27.42 4.29
C ASN A 1018 -15.62 -27.06 3.27
N PHE A 1019 -15.21 -28.02 2.45
CA PHE A 1019 -14.09 -27.84 1.51
C PHE A 1019 -14.16 -28.80 0.32
N ILE A 1020 -13.49 -28.43 -0.77
CA ILE A 1020 -13.28 -29.30 -1.92
C ILE A 1020 -11.78 -29.45 -2.18
N VAL A 1021 -11.34 -30.68 -2.46
CA VAL A 1021 -9.94 -31.00 -2.79
C VAL A 1021 -9.84 -31.37 -4.26
N LEU A 1022 -9.08 -30.59 -5.02
CA LEU A 1022 -8.72 -30.85 -6.42
C LEU A 1022 -7.33 -31.52 -6.48
N TYR A 1023 -7.29 -32.79 -6.87
CA TYR A 1023 -6.07 -33.55 -7.11
C TYR A 1023 -5.67 -33.48 -8.58
N LEU A 1024 -4.42 -33.10 -8.87
CA LEU A 1024 -3.86 -32.94 -10.22
C LEU A 1024 -2.54 -33.70 -10.37
N GLY A 1025 -2.38 -34.40 -11.50
CA GLY A 1025 -1.13 -35.09 -11.81
C GLY A 1025 -1.27 -36.09 -12.94
N THR A 1026 -0.52 -37.19 -12.87
CA THR A 1026 -0.67 -38.34 -13.76
C THR A 1026 -0.75 -39.66 -13.00
N VAL A 1027 -1.38 -40.66 -13.62
CA VAL A 1027 -1.35 -42.07 -13.22
C VAL A 1027 -0.42 -42.82 -14.19
N ASN A 1028 0.54 -43.58 -13.66
CA ASN A 1028 1.41 -44.45 -14.46
C ASN A 1028 0.59 -45.63 -15.02
N HIS A 1029 0.39 -45.70 -16.35
CA HIS A 1029 -0.45 -46.73 -16.99
C HIS A 1029 0.33 -47.60 -17.99
N PRO A 1030 0.45 -48.93 -17.77
CA PRO A 1030 1.27 -49.84 -18.58
C PRO A 1030 0.60 -50.34 -19.88
N ALA A 1031 -0.32 -49.56 -20.45
CA ALA A 1031 -1.30 -49.93 -21.48
C ALA A 1031 -2.43 -50.88 -21.02
N GLY A 1032 -3.48 -50.91 -21.83
CA GLY A 1032 -4.64 -51.78 -21.65
C GLY A 1032 -5.84 -51.02 -21.08
N SER A 1033 -6.77 -51.77 -20.49
CA SER A 1033 -7.91 -51.19 -19.78
C SER A 1033 -7.45 -50.53 -18.49
N ILE A 1034 -7.99 -49.35 -18.18
CA ILE A 1034 -8.03 -48.77 -16.85
C ILE A 1034 -9.50 -48.66 -16.43
N ALA A 1035 -9.79 -48.96 -15.17
CA ALA A 1035 -11.08 -48.66 -14.55
C ALA A 1035 -10.83 -47.87 -13.27
N LEU A 1036 -11.72 -46.91 -12.99
CA LEU A 1036 -11.84 -46.32 -11.66
C LEU A 1036 -13.07 -46.92 -10.98
N ARG A 1037 -13.20 -46.74 -9.67
CA ARG A 1037 -14.48 -46.86 -8.95
C ARG A 1037 -14.42 -46.18 -7.60
N GLU A 1038 -15.60 -46.05 -7.02
CA GLU A 1038 -15.84 -45.93 -5.59
C GLU A 1038 -16.41 -47.29 -5.09
N LYS A 1039 -16.54 -47.52 -3.79
CA LYS A 1039 -17.20 -48.66 -3.15
C LYS A 1039 -18.46 -48.24 -2.38
N ASP A 1040 -19.59 -48.43 -3.06
CA ASP A 1040 -20.97 -48.45 -2.53
C ASP A 1040 -21.55 -47.04 -2.31
N ASP A 1041 -22.59 -46.69 -3.09
CA ASP A 1041 -23.33 -45.41 -3.20
C ASP A 1041 -23.91 -44.86 -1.88
N ALA A 1042 -23.57 -45.48 -0.76
CA ALA A 1042 -23.78 -45.02 0.62
C ALA A 1042 -22.77 -43.92 1.05
N VAL A 1043 -22.01 -43.33 0.12
CA VAL A 1043 -21.23 -42.11 0.36
C VAL A 1043 -22.12 -40.88 0.41
N GLY A 1044 -21.78 -39.93 1.28
CA GLY A 1044 -22.38 -38.60 1.27
C GLY A 1044 -21.50 -37.53 0.61
N ASP A 1045 -20.24 -37.86 0.36
CA ASP A 1045 -19.24 -36.99 -0.24
C ASP A 1045 -19.37 -36.99 -1.78
N GLY A 1046 -18.99 -35.89 -2.43
CA GLY A 1046 -19.11 -35.74 -3.88
C GLY A 1046 -17.79 -36.04 -4.59
N LEU A 1047 -17.76 -37.06 -5.45
CA LEU A 1047 -16.57 -37.50 -6.18
C LEU A 1047 -16.73 -37.29 -7.69
N TRP A 1048 -15.75 -36.62 -8.32
CA TRP A 1048 -15.62 -36.52 -9.78
C TRP A 1048 -14.20 -36.82 -10.21
N ALA A 1049 -14.01 -37.53 -11.32
CA ALA A 1049 -12.70 -37.76 -11.92
C ALA A 1049 -12.72 -37.68 -13.45
N TRP A 1050 -11.64 -37.15 -14.03
CA TRP A 1050 -11.34 -37.12 -15.46
C TRP A 1050 -10.00 -37.79 -15.73
N LEU A 1051 -9.90 -38.55 -16.84
CA LEU A 1051 -8.67 -39.23 -17.26
C LEU A 1051 -8.25 -38.84 -18.68
N GLY A 1052 -6.93 -38.82 -18.91
CA GLY A 1052 -6.35 -38.63 -20.22
C GLY A 1052 -6.65 -37.24 -20.82
N PRO A 1053 -6.97 -37.14 -22.12
CA PRO A 1053 -7.17 -35.86 -22.81
C PRO A 1053 -8.48 -35.14 -22.46
N LYS A 1054 -9.19 -35.58 -21.41
CA LYS A 1054 -10.46 -35.01 -20.93
C LYS A 1054 -10.34 -34.25 -19.60
N VAL A 1055 -9.18 -34.30 -18.96
CA VAL A 1055 -8.80 -33.46 -17.80
C VAL A 1055 -9.08 -31.98 -18.09
N GLY A 1056 -9.63 -31.26 -17.10
CA GLY A 1056 -10.03 -29.86 -17.21
C GLY A 1056 -11.31 -29.57 -18.01
N SER A 1057 -12.02 -30.57 -18.54
CA SER A 1057 -13.24 -30.35 -19.32
C SER A 1057 -14.43 -29.90 -18.45
N ALA A 1058 -15.25 -28.99 -18.98
CA ALA A 1058 -16.52 -28.56 -18.39
C ALA A 1058 -17.74 -29.31 -18.97
N ASN A 1059 -17.53 -30.22 -19.94
CA ASN A 1059 -18.58 -31.04 -20.53
C ASN A 1059 -18.87 -32.26 -19.63
N SER A 1060 -20.13 -32.45 -19.22
CA SER A 1060 -20.53 -33.60 -18.40
C SER A 1060 -20.27 -34.95 -19.06
N ASN A 1061 -20.31 -35.03 -20.40
CA ASN A 1061 -20.01 -36.26 -21.15
C ASN A 1061 -18.51 -36.60 -21.20
N ASP A 1062 -17.64 -35.75 -20.64
CA ASP A 1062 -16.19 -35.97 -20.58
C ASP A 1062 -15.72 -36.45 -19.18
N VAL A 1063 -16.63 -36.50 -18.20
CA VAL A 1063 -16.39 -37.07 -16.86
C VAL A 1063 -16.11 -38.58 -17.01
N PHE A 1064 -15.07 -39.08 -16.34
CA PHE A 1064 -14.72 -40.50 -16.36
C PHE A 1064 -15.43 -41.28 -15.25
N LEU A 1065 -15.51 -40.71 -14.05
CA LEU A 1065 -16.26 -41.23 -12.91
C LEU A 1065 -16.94 -40.05 -12.20
N GLU A 1066 -18.22 -40.23 -11.86
CA GLU A 1066 -18.98 -39.43 -10.90
C GLU A 1066 -19.63 -40.39 -9.90
N VAL A 1067 -19.62 -40.03 -8.61
CA VAL A 1067 -20.35 -40.72 -7.54
C VAL A 1067 -20.84 -39.70 -6.51
N HIS A 1068 -22.11 -39.74 -6.12
CA HIS A 1068 -22.68 -38.99 -5.00
C HIS A 1068 -23.93 -39.66 -4.40
N GLY A 1069 -24.24 -39.35 -3.14
CA GLY A 1069 -25.39 -39.91 -2.42
C GLY A 1069 -26.77 -39.31 -2.77
N HIS A 1070 -26.93 -38.65 -3.92
CA HIS A 1070 -28.22 -38.06 -4.32
C HIS A 1070 -29.12 -39.09 -5.01
N ALA A 1071 -30.44 -38.97 -4.85
CA ALA A 1071 -31.42 -39.87 -5.49
C ALA A 1071 -31.56 -39.68 -7.02
N THR A 1072 -30.78 -38.76 -7.60
CA THR A 1072 -30.61 -38.62 -9.05
C THR A 1072 -29.39 -39.43 -9.50
N PRO A 1073 -29.48 -40.34 -10.48
CA PRO A 1073 -28.34 -41.16 -10.89
C PRO A 1073 -27.10 -40.35 -11.30
N ASP A 1074 -25.93 -40.95 -11.08
CA ASP A 1074 -24.65 -40.47 -11.58
C ASP A 1074 -24.59 -40.40 -13.11
N LEU A 1075 -23.72 -39.53 -13.63
CA LEU A 1075 -23.39 -39.44 -15.06
C LEU A 1075 -22.72 -40.70 -15.62
N THR A 1076 -22.15 -41.54 -14.76
CA THR A 1076 -21.35 -42.71 -15.11
C THR A 1076 -21.85 -43.96 -14.38
N ALA A 1077 -21.50 -45.15 -14.86
CA ALA A 1077 -21.57 -46.33 -14.02
C ALA A 1077 -20.51 -46.24 -12.90
N ASP A 1078 -20.79 -46.84 -11.76
CA ASP A 1078 -20.01 -46.89 -10.52
C ASP A 1078 -18.60 -47.53 -10.65
N ALA A 1079 -18.38 -48.33 -11.71
CA ALA A 1079 -17.06 -48.85 -12.09
C ALA A 1079 -16.76 -48.69 -13.60
N PRO A 1080 -16.54 -47.45 -14.09
CA PRO A 1080 -16.38 -47.17 -15.51
C PRO A 1080 -14.96 -47.51 -15.98
N SER A 1081 -14.83 -47.96 -17.23
CA SER A 1081 -13.55 -48.41 -17.79
C SER A 1081 -13.34 -48.00 -19.24
N ALA A 1082 -12.07 -47.74 -19.61
CA ALA A 1082 -11.66 -47.42 -20.97
C ALA A 1082 -10.25 -47.97 -21.27
N ILE A 1083 -9.90 -48.04 -22.56
CA ILE A 1083 -8.60 -48.56 -23.01
C ILE A 1083 -7.69 -47.41 -23.42
N PHE A 1084 -6.46 -47.41 -22.90
CA PHE A 1084 -5.43 -46.41 -23.20
C PHE A 1084 -4.08 -47.08 -23.57
N PRO A 1085 -3.22 -46.39 -24.36
CA PRO A 1085 -1.85 -46.82 -24.64
C PRO A 1085 -0.93 -46.71 -23.40
N ALA A 1086 0.29 -47.26 -23.48
CA ALA A 1086 1.27 -47.16 -22.40
C ALA A 1086 1.85 -45.74 -22.34
N GLN A 1087 1.47 -44.99 -21.30
CA GLN A 1087 1.96 -43.64 -21.01
C GLN A 1087 1.53 -43.25 -19.59
N ASP A 1088 2.15 -42.21 -19.03
CA ASP A 1088 1.55 -41.50 -17.89
C ASP A 1088 0.24 -40.84 -18.37
N LEU A 1089 -0.89 -41.20 -17.77
CA LEU A 1089 -2.20 -40.62 -18.08
C LEU A 1089 -2.48 -39.43 -17.17
N PRO A 1090 -2.75 -38.23 -17.70
CA PRO A 1090 -3.29 -37.13 -16.89
C PRO A 1090 -4.51 -37.57 -16.07
N ILE A 1091 -4.56 -37.12 -14.81
CA ILE A 1091 -5.72 -37.26 -13.94
C ILE A 1091 -6.05 -35.91 -13.31
N GLU A 1092 -7.34 -35.66 -13.20
CA GLU A 1092 -7.94 -34.64 -12.35
C GLU A 1092 -9.05 -35.31 -11.54
N ALA A 1093 -9.03 -35.16 -10.22
CA ALA A 1093 -10.07 -35.69 -9.35
C ALA A 1093 -10.50 -34.62 -8.33
N MET A 1094 -11.79 -34.54 -8.05
CA MET A 1094 -12.40 -33.63 -7.08
C MET A 1094 -13.10 -34.45 -6.01
N ILE A 1095 -12.84 -34.15 -4.73
CA ILE A 1095 -13.59 -34.70 -3.59
C ILE A 1095 -14.13 -33.53 -2.77
N LEU A 1096 -15.46 -33.45 -2.66
CA LEU A 1096 -16.22 -32.41 -1.98
C LEU A 1096 -16.69 -32.92 -0.61
N ARG A 1097 -16.40 -32.16 0.44
CA ARG A 1097 -16.86 -32.43 1.81
C ARG A 1097 -17.77 -31.33 2.36
N CYS A 1098 -18.85 -31.76 3.00
CA CYS A 1098 -19.71 -30.94 3.84
C CYS A 1098 -19.48 -31.28 5.32
N ASN A 1099 -19.83 -30.35 6.22
CA ASN A 1099 -19.79 -30.48 7.68
C ASN A 1099 -20.90 -31.40 8.24
N ASP A 1100 -21.07 -32.58 7.64
CA ASP A 1100 -22.06 -33.59 7.97
C ASP A 1100 -21.40 -34.95 8.29
N ALA A 1101 -22.17 -35.86 8.88
CA ALA A 1101 -21.71 -37.20 9.27
C ALA A 1101 -21.71 -38.21 8.10
N LEU A 1102 -20.92 -37.93 7.06
CA LEU A 1102 -20.84 -38.68 5.79
C LEU A 1102 -19.74 -39.75 5.82
N VAL A 1103 -20.00 -40.98 5.33
CA VAL A 1103 -19.03 -42.10 5.42
C VAL A 1103 -18.04 -42.09 4.25
N ASP A 1104 -16.83 -41.60 4.51
CA ASP A 1104 -15.73 -41.51 3.53
C ASP A 1104 -15.20 -42.89 3.03
N ARG A 1105 -14.61 -42.90 1.83
CA ARG A 1105 -14.21 -44.10 1.06
C ARG A 1105 -13.03 -43.83 0.11
N ASP A 1106 -12.42 -44.90 -0.41
CA ASP A 1106 -11.30 -44.84 -1.36
C ASP A 1106 -11.74 -44.72 -2.83
N LEU A 1107 -11.15 -43.77 -3.57
CA LEU A 1107 -11.05 -43.88 -5.03
C LEU A 1107 -10.09 -45.03 -5.37
N GLU A 1108 -10.63 -46.11 -5.95
CA GLU A 1108 -9.85 -47.27 -6.39
C GLU A 1108 -9.61 -47.26 -7.90
N VAL A 1109 -8.49 -47.84 -8.30
CA VAL A 1109 -8.07 -48.03 -9.70
C VAL A 1109 -7.79 -49.51 -9.97
N SER A 1110 -8.21 -49.99 -11.14
CA SER A 1110 -7.79 -51.26 -11.75
C SER A 1110 -7.05 -50.97 -13.05
N GLN A 1111 -5.95 -51.66 -13.30
CA GLN A 1111 -5.17 -51.58 -14.53
C GLN A 1111 -4.97 -52.97 -15.13
N GLY A 1112 -5.08 -53.10 -16.46
CA GLY A 1112 -4.83 -54.35 -17.17
C GLY A 1112 -5.77 -55.51 -16.83
N GLY A 1113 -6.86 -55.26 -16.10
CA GLY A 1113 -7.76 -56.30 -15.55
C GLY A 1113 -7.28 -56.89 -14.21
N ALA A 1114 -6.33 -56.26 -13.52
CA ALA A 1114 -5.99 -56.59 -12.14
C ALA A 1114 -7.13 -56.26 -11.16
N GLY A 1115 -7.04 -56.73 -9.92
CA GLY A 1115 -7.93 -56.28 -8.85
C GLY A 1115 -7.84 -54.78 -8.61
N PHE A 1116 -8.94 -54.16 -8.19
CA PHE A 1116 -8.96 -52.77 -7.75
C PHE A 1116 -8.10 -52.57 -6.49
N GLN A 1117 -7.38 -51.45 -6.44
CA GLN A 1117 -6.54 -51.00 -5.33
C GLN A 1117 -6.70 -49.48 -5.15
N ALA A 1118 -6.51 -48.96 -3.93
CA ALA A 1118 -6.51 -47.51 -3.70
C ALA A 1118 -5.44 -46.82 -4.55
N MET A 1119 -5.71 -45.62 -5.06
CA MET A 1119 -4.83 -44.95 -6.02
C MET A 1119 -3.45 -44.61 -5.43
N GLY A 1120 -3.41 -44.10 -4.20
CA GLY A 1120 -2.19 -43.97 -3.41
C GLY A 1120 -1.15 -43.00 -3.99
N ALA A 1121 0.09 -43.10 -3.50
CA ALA A 1121 1.22 -42.32 -4.02
C ALA A 1121 2.05 -43.05 -5.08
N SER A 1122 2.22 -44.37 -4.95
CA SER A 1122 3.14 -45.14 -5.79
C SER A 1122 2.69 -45.34 -7.25
N LEU A 1123 1.42 -45.07 -7.56
CA LEU A 1123 0.87 -45.16 -8.92
C LEU A 1123 0.79 -43.79 -9.61
N THR A 1124 1.04 -42.70 -8.89
CA THR A 1124 0.76 -41.33 -9.33
C THR A 1124 2.00 -40.44 -9.29
N LYS A 1125 2.00 -39.37 -10.08
CA LYS A 1125 3.03 -38.32 -10.08
C LYS A 1125 2.37 -36.94 -9.97
N PRO A 1126 2.92 -36.01 -9.15
CA PRO A 1126 2.28 -34.73 -8.90
C PRO A 1126 2.46 -33.75 -10.07
N LYS A 1127 1.49 -32.86 -10.26
CA LYS A 1127 1.64 -31.70 -11.14
C LYS A 1127 2.39 -30.59 -10.40
N ILE A 1128 3.68 -30.40 -10.70
CA ILE A 1128 4.50 -29.33 -10.16
C ILE A 1128 4.91 -28.39 -11.31
N ASP A 1129 4.48 -27.13 -11.23
CA ASP A 1129 4.88 -26.05 -12.13
C ASP A 1129 4.86 -24.70 -11.39
N ALA A 1130 5.38 -23.65 -12.04
CA ALA A 1130 5.47 -22.31 -11.46
C ALA A 1130 4.13 -21.55 -11.31
N THR A 1131 3.01 -22.10 -11.81
CA THR A 1131 1.66 -21.54 -11.55
C THR A 1131 1.09 -22.06 -10.23
N LEU A 1132 1.45 -23.28 -9.85
CA LEU A 1132 1.05 -23.91 -8.58
C LEU A 1132 2.05 -23.66 -7.45
N PHE A 1133 3.35 -23.64 -7.79
CA PHE A 1133 4.45 -23.42 -6.84
C PHE A 1133 5.38 -22.32 -7.39
N PRO A 1134 4.93 -21.05 -7.46
CA PRO A 1134 5.76 -19.96 -7.96
C PRO A 1134 7.02 -19.79 -7.09
N PRO A 1135 8.22 -19.58 -7.68
CA PRO A 1135 9.46 -19.36 -6.95
C PRO A 1135 9.43 -18.04 -6.17
N ALA A 1136 10.49 -17.75 -5.43
CA ALA A 1136 10.59 -16.54 -4.61
C ALA A 1136 11.55 -15.48 -5.19
N LEU A 1137 12.45 -15.88 -6.09
CA LEU A 1137 13.19 -15.04 -7.03
C LEU A 1137 12.98 -15.55 -8.48
#